data_AF-A0A9W6WM55-F1
#
_entry.id   AF-A0A9W6WM55-F1
#
_cell.length_a   1.000
_cell.length_b   1.000
_cell.length_c   1.000
_cell.angle_alpha   90.00
_cell.angle_beta   90.00
_cell.angle_gamma   90.00
#
_symmetry.space_group_name_H-M   'P 1'
#
loop_
_entity.id
_entity.type
_entity.pdbx_description
1 polymer ?
#
loop_
_entity_poly.entity_id
_entity_poly.type
_entity_poly.pdbx_seq_one_letter_code
_entity_poly.pdbx_strand_id
1 'polypeptide(L)'
;MNVECTGVFPAYCLTSCYVYLVSSGHFHFGQLTGSTRQVQDVHSSQITKTFVSSEHSGRVGASAYRTIGTPHLRSLDPFLMLDEATIALPAGLPDHPHRGFETVSYVLPSSKGHTLHEDFLGNKGELRPGDLQWMSAGRGIMHSEGPKIEVPAHVLQLWINLLKARKMIEPRYQEIRSESAPHAFNDDKSVEAIVFAGEAFGKRGPIETEATTTYIHFILNAGAKLEHPVPPSHNAFVYTLNGTGKCVDKPIQPHQSIVLEKKGDGILLSAGIDDKLEVIEITGEPLNEPVVRHDPFVMNSEEETRQALEDFHNAKNSSRTRVLGYQKLVTVASVSPRAGGGYAKQLGLASMIAVLVETRDVAMPISLFQYKFQVKRKATHHPACLITRSTNHNPTVSTAGQGVHPLSHPSSSGLPLVIPSFASQRTSSAVTTSSLKSISKMFTPRLIAKKFVAREQGEGAGARVHRSIGTTRLRNLDPFLMLDEFNVGLPGGFPDHPHRGFETVTYVLPTSKGHMCHEDFLGNKGELRPGDLQWMTPGKGIMHAEMPKSEVPAHGLQLWINLPRSRRMIEPKYQEISRDTVPHAFNEDKSIEAIVFAGEVFGKRGPIETEAPVTYVHFMLNKGAKLEYPIPETHHVFVYAVTGTGKCVDHSIQPHEAIVMEMKGDGVLLQADENDKLEVIVMTGEPLEEPVVQYGPFVMSTGEEIRQTWEDFQFAKNGFENAHSWASEIGNRRC
;
A
#
# COMPACT_ATOMS: atom_id res chain seq x y z
N MET A 1 -64.10 -1.93 -29.81
CA MET A 1 -65.08 -2.82 -30.48
C MET A 1 -65.34 -4.00 -29.55
N ASN A 2 -66.57 -4.51 -29.54
CA ASN A 2 -67.09 -5.47 -28.56
C ASN A 2 -66.43 -6.85 -28.67
N VAL A 3 -66.29 -7.57 -27.54
CA VAL A 3 -66.85 -8.93 -27.31
C VAL A 3 -67.28 -9.03 -25.84
N GLU A 4 -68.32 -9.81 -25.55
CA GLU A 4 -69.06 -9.85 -24.28
C GLU A 4 -68.69 -11.01 -23.34
N CYS A 5 -69.40 -11.06 -22.20
CA CYS A 5 -69.22 -11.90 -21.01
C CYS A 5 -69.67 -13.38 -21.11
N THR A 6 -69.62 -14.05 -19.95
CA THR A 6 -70.23 -15.35 -19.53
C THR A 6 -69.33 -16.59 -19.68
N GLY A 7 -69.22 -17.49 -18.69
CA GLY A 7 -69.74 -17.48 -17.30
C GLY A 7 -69.48 -18.80 -16.54
N VAL A 8 -70.15 -18.97 -15.40
CA VAL A 8 -70.38 -20.24 -14.65
C VAL A 8 -69.26 -20.82 -13.75
N PHE A 9 -69.51 -20.82 -12.43
CA PHE A 9 -68.94 -21.74 -11.42
C PHE A 9 -69.82 -23.01 -11.30
N PRO A 10 -69.29 -24.12 -10.76
CA PRO A 10 -69.84 -24.56 -9.47
C PRO A 10 -68.78 -25.00 -8.45
N ALA A 11 -69.20 -25.08 -7.18
CA ALA A 11 -68.37 -25.43 -6.03
C ALA A 11 -68.78 -26.77 -5.39
N TYR A 12 -67.83 -27.42 -4.72
CA TYR A 12 -68.04 -28.32 -3.58
C TYR A 12 -66.90 -28.00 -2.57
N CYS A 13 -67.18 -27.59 -1.32
CA CYS A 13 -67.68 -28.40 -0.18
C CYS A 13 -66.63 -29.44 0.28
N LEU A 14 -66.35 -29.64 1.58
CA LEU A 14 -66.94 -29.09 2.82
C LEU A 14 -66.06 -29.45 4.05
N THR A 15 -66.00 -28.58 5.08
CA THR A 15 -65.78 -28.89 6.53
C THR A 15 -64.50 -29.62 7.01
N SER A 16 -64.03 -29.50 8.27
CA SER A 16 -64.45 -28.74 9.46
C SER A 16 -63.24 -28.57 10.42
N CYS A 17 -63.00 -27.42 11.06
CA CYS A 17 -63.59 -26.96 12.36
C CYS A 17 -63.08 -27.73 13.61
N TYR A 18 -62.80 -27.12 14.77
CA TYR A 18 -62.55 -25.71 15.20
C TYR A 18 -62.13 -25.78 16.70
N VAL A 19 -62.07 -24.62 17.39
CA VAL A 19 -62.17 -24.46 18.87
C VAL A 19 -60.86 -24.67 19.66
N TYR A 20 -60.46 -23.82 20.62
CA TYR A 20 -60.55 -22.36 20.85
C TYR A 20 -59.79 -22.09 22.17
N LEU A 21 -59.17 -20.92 22.33
CA LEU A 21 -59.29 -20.12 23.56
C LEU A 21 -58.75 -18.70 23.32
N VAL A 22 -59.36 -17.71 23.98
CA VAL A 22 -59.22 -16.27 23.69
C VAL A 22 -59.04 -15.51 24.98
N SER A 23 -58.19 -14.49 24.96
CA SER A 23 -58.37 -13.30 25.80
C SER A 23 -57.91 -12.04 25.07
N SER A 24 -58.89 -11.32 24.51
CA SER A 24 -59.10 -9.86 24.62
C SER A 24 -57.90 -8.88 24.55
N GLY A 25 -57.92 -7.84 23.70
CA GLY A 25 -58.94 -7.54 22.68
C GLY A 25 -58.86 -6.15 22.03
N HIS A 26 -59.89 -5.88 21.23
CA HIS A 26 -60.36 -4.58 20.68
C HIS A 26 -59.38 -3.70 19.87
N PHE A 27 -59.56 -3.71 18.54
CA PHE A 27 -59.81 -2.49 17.76
C PHE A 27 -60.76 -2.79 16.59
N HIS A 28 -61.43 -1.75 16.06
CA HIS A 28 -62.62 -1.87 15.20
C HIS A 28 -62.37 -2.33 13.76
N PHE A 29 -63.40 -2.96 13.18
CA PHE A 29 -63.49 -3.34 11.76
C PHE A 29 -63.66 -2.12 10.82
N GLY A 30 -62.95 -2.16 9.69
CA GLY A 30 -63.23 -1.41 8.46
C GLY A 30 -63.01 -2.34 7.26
N GLN A 31 -63.83 -2.22 6.21
CA GLN A 31 -63.91 -3.24 5.15
C GLN A 31 -62.64 -3.36 4.30
N LEU A 32 -62.24 -4.60 4.01
CA LEU A 32 -61.29 -4.92 2.95
C LEU A 32 -62.00 -4.87 1.59
N THR A 33 -61.74 -3.82 0.80
CA THR A 33 -61.85 -3.88 -0.66
C THR A 33 -60.45 -4.04 -1.24
N GLY A 34 -60.27 -5.02 -2.14
CA GLY A 34 -58.96 -5.27 -2.73
C GLY A 34 -58.54 -4.14 -3.66
N SER A 35 -57.42 -3.47 -3.35
CA SER A 35 -56.70 -2.66 -4.31
C SER A 35 -55.53 -3.44 -4.89
N THR A 36 -55.42 -3.42 -6.22
CA THR A 36 -54.16 -3.68 -6.92
C THR A 36 -53.09 -2.74 -6.34
N ARG A 37 -51.93 -3.29 -5.93
CA ARG A 37 -50.76 -2.47 -5.58
C ARG A 37 -50.43 -1.57 -6.78
N GLN A 38 -50.70 -0.28 -6.66
CA GLN A 38 -49.95 0.70 -7.44
C GLN A 38 -48.51 0.67 -6.92
N VAL A 39 -47.56 0.69 -7.84
CA VAL A 39 -46.17 1.06 -7.51
C VAL A 39 -46.23 2.48 -6.95
N GLN A 40 -45.67 2.68 -5.75
CA GLN A 40 -45.46 4.03 -5.24
C GLN A 40 -44.26 4.61 -5.97
N ASP A 41 -44.40 5.78 -6.58
CA ASP A 41 -43.31 6.49 -7.23
C ASP A 41 -42.20 6.76 -6.19
N VAL A 42 -40.95 6.39 -6.51
CA VAL A 42 -39.81 6.58 -5.60
C VAL A 42 -39.40 8.06 -5.59
N HIS A 43 -39.40 8.68 -4.41
CA HIS A 43 -38.88 10.03 -4.21
C HIS A 43 -37.35 9.99 -4.11
N SER A 44 -36.69 10.11 -5.26
CA SER A 44 -35.23 9.99 -5.43
C SER A 44 -34.41 10.76 -4.39
N SER A 45 -33.49 10.06 -3.72
CA SER A 45 -32.49 10.67 -2.84
C SER A 45 -31.56 11.60 -3.64
N GLN A 46 -31.44 12.86 -3.23
CA GLN A 46 -30.53 13.81 -3.89
C GLN A 46 -29.06 13.38 -3.74
N ILE A 47 -28.21 13.68 -4.73
CA ILE A 47 -26.78 13.31 -4.66
C ILE A 47 -26.01 14.31 -3.81
N THR A 48 -25.60 13.88 -2.62
CA THR A 48 -24.75 14.66 -1.70
C THR A 48 -23.40 14.96 -2.34
N LYS A 49 -22.69 13.92 -2.81
CA LYS A 49 -21.31 14.00 -3.31
C LYS A 49 -21.02 12.88 -4.31
N THR A 50 -20.27 13.23 -5.36
CA THR A 50 -19.65 12.27 -6.28
C THR A 50 -18.16 12.21 -5.97
N PHE A 51 -17.62 11.00 -5.81
CA PHE A 51 -16.20 10.76 -5.60
C PHE A 51 -15.65 9.96 -6.78
N VAL A 52 -14.73 10.58 -7.52
CA VAL A 52 -13.93 9.89 -8.54
C VAL A 52 -12.86 9.07 -7.82
N SER A 53 -12.66 7.82 -8.22
CA SER A 53 -11.60 7.00 -7.65
C SER A 53 -10.22 7.62 -7.86
N SER A 54 -9.41 7.65 -6.80
CA SER A 54 -7.96 7.86 -6.93
C SER A 54 -7.29 6.52 -7.22
N GLU A 55 -6.57 6.41 -8.34
CA GLU A 55 -5.63 5.32 -8.57
C GLU A 55 -4.51 5.42 -7.51
N HIS A 56 -4.25 4.34 -6.77
CA HIS A 56 -3.16 4.32 -5.80
C HIS A 56 -2.28 3.07 -5.97
N SER A 57 -0.97 3.28 -6.07
CA SER A 57 0.03 2.22 -6.29
C SER A 57 0.43 1.48 -5.00
N GLY A 58 -0.52 1.30 -4.07
CA GLY A 58 -0.24 0.82 -2.71
C GLY A 58 0.19 -0.65 -2.58
N ARG A 59 0.19 -1.43 -3.67
CA ARG A 59 0.54 -2.86 -3.70
C ARG A 59 1.30 -3.19 -4.99
N VAL A 60 2.41 -3.92 -4.88
CA VAL A 60 3.21 -4.34 -6.05
C VAL A 60 2.35 -5.19 -6.99
N GLY A 61 2.33 -4.83 -8.27
CA GLY A 61 1.64 -5.59 -9.32
C GLY A 61 0.11 -5.45 -9.36
N ALA A 62 -0.51 -4.63 -8.51
CA ALA A 62 -1.93 -4.31 -8.59
C ALA A 62 -2.17 -2.85 -9.02
N SER A 63 -3.21 -2.61 -9.80
CA SER A 63 -3.81 -1.28 -9.99
C SER A 63 -5.11 -1.22 -9.20
N ALA A 64 -5.20 -0.30 -8.25
CA ALA A 64 -6.34 -0.19 -7.34
C ALA A 64 -6.95 1.22 -7.36
N TYR A 65 -8.28 1.26 -7.45
CA TYR A 65 -9.12 2.44 -7.45
C TYR A 65 -9.85 2.52 -6.11
N ARG A 66 -9.45 3.44 -5.23
CA ARG A 66 -10.10 3.64 -3.92
C ARG A 66 -11.04 4.85 -3.93
N THR A 67 -12.18 4.71 -3.28
CA THR A 67 -13.13 5.82 -3.03
C THR A 67 -13.36 6.06 -1.54
N ILE A 68 -13.93 5.08 -0.84
CA ILE A 68 -14.09 5.06 0.62
C ILE A 68 -12.75 4.61 1.23
N GLY A 69 -12.31 5.29 2.29
CA GLY A 69 -10.97 5.10 2.88
C GLY A 69 -9.91 6.03 2.29
N THR A 70 -10.30 7.04 1.50
CA THR A 70 -9.42 8.12 1.03
C THR A 70 -9.38 9.30 2.02
N PRO A 71 -8.41 10.22 1.92
CA PRO A 71 -8.44 11.47 2.69
C PRO A 71 -9.70 12.32 2.48
N HIS A 72 -10.34 12.21 1.31
CA HIS A 72 -11.57 12.93 0.93
C HIS A 72 -12.86 12.28 1.43
N LEU A 73 -12.86 10.95 1.60
CA LEU A 73 -13.95 10.16 2.20
C LEU A 73 -13.35 9.05 3.07
N ARG A 74 -12.97 9.40 4.31
CA ARG A 74 -12.27 8.47 5.24
C ARG A 74 -13.10 7.23 5.58
N SER A 75 -14.41 7.39 5.68
CA SER A 75 -15.40 6.34 5.92
C SER A 75 -16.81 6.86 5.62
N LEU A 76 -17.78 5.96 5.46
CA LEU A 76 -19.20 6.23 5.30
C LEU A 76 -19.97 5.17 6.11
N ASP A 77 -20.07 5.37 7.43
CA ASP A 77 -20.65 4.42 8.42
C ASP A 77 -21.89 3.64 7.88
N PRO A 78 -21.86 2.29 7.80
CA PRO A 78 -20.87 1.36 8.36
C PRO A 78 -19.63 1.10 7.49
N PHE A 79 -19.52 1.69 6.30
CA PHE A 79 -18.47 1.37 5.32
C PHE A 79 -17.13 2.04 5.64
N LEU A 80 -16.06 1.24 5.68
CA LEU A 80 -14.72 1.65 6.11
C LEU A 80 -13.74 1.83 4.95
N MET A 81 -13.95 1.10 3.84
CA MET A 81 -13.07 1.08 2.67
C MET A 81 -13.81 0.50 1.46
N LEU A 82 -13.52 0.99 0.26
CA LEU A 82 -13.91 0.35 -1.01
C LEU A 82 -12.77 0.48 -2.02
N ASP A 83 -12.25 -0.67 -2.46
CA ASP A 83 -11.21 -0.81 -3.49
C ASP A 83 -11.74 -1.63 -4.67
N GLU A 84 -11.66 -1.10 -5.89
CA GLU A 84 -11.69 -1.91 -7.13
C GLU A 84 -10.25 -2.16 -7.57
N ALA A 85 -9.81 -3.42 -7.67
CA ALA A 85 -8.43 -3.77 -7.94
C ALA A 85 -8.29 -4.81 -9.06
N THR A 86 -7.34 -4.59 -9.96
CA THR A 86 -6.81 -5.64 -10.86
C THR A 86 -5.51 -6.17 -10.26
N ILE A 87 -5.42 -7.48 -10.00
CA ILE A 87 -4.36 -8.14 -9.23
C ILE A 87 -3.84 -9.35 -10.02
N ALA A 88 -2.54 -9.38 -10.34
CA ALA A 88 -1.88 -10.49 -11.05
C ALA A 88 -0.53 -10.81 -10.41
N LEU A 89 -0.03 -12.05 -10.49
CA LEU A 89 1.28 -12.41 -9.93
C LEU A 89 2.41 -11.44 -10.40
N PRO A 90 3.35 -11.05 -9.53
CA PRO A 90 3.54 -11.49 -8.14
C PRO A 90 2.68 -10.74 -7.09
N ALA A 91 1.68 -9.95 -7.52
CA ALA A 91 0.78 -9.25 -6.60
C ALA A 91 -0.06 -10.23 -5.78
N GLY A 92 -0.42 -9.79 -4.58
CA GLY A 92 -1.30 -10.49 -3.66
C GLY A 92 -1.21 -9.83 -2.28
N LEU A 93 -2.13 -10.21 -1.41
CA LEU A 93 -2.04 -9.99 0.03
C LEU A 93 -1.45 -11.28 0.65
N PRO A 94 -0.17 -11.27 1.09
CA PRO A 94 0.35 -12.35 1.92
C PRO A 94 -0.37 -12.40 3.28
N ASP A 95 -0.01 -13.33 4.16
CA ASP A 95 -0.62 -13.47 5.47
C ASP A 95 -0.72 -12.11 6.22
N HIS A 96 -1.95 -11.64 6.42
CA HIS A 96 -2.27 -10.37 7.06
C HIS A 96 -3.51 -10.53 7.96
N PRO A 97 -3.58 -9.79 9.09
CA PRO A 97 -4.67 -9.93 10.03
C PRO A 97 -5.86 -9.01 9.68
N HIS A 98 -7.02 -9.29 10.28
CA HIS A 98 -8.17 -8.38 10.40
C HIS A 98 -8.85 -8.57 11.77
N ARG A 99 -9.37 -7.52 12.42
CA ARG A 99 -10.25 -7.59 13.61
C ARG A 99 -11.29 -6.49 13.62
N GLY A 100 -12.52 -6.84 14.03
CA GLY A 100 -13.58 -5.89 14.41
C GLY A 100 -14.45 -5.38 13.26
N PHE A 101 -14.32 -5.95 12.06
CA PHE A 101 -15.11 -5.62 10.88
C PHE A 101 -15.33 -6.87 9.99
N GLU A 102 -16.03 -6.70 8.88
CA GLU A 102 -16.21 -7.70 7.82
C GLU A 102 -15.54 -7.24 6.52
N THR A 103 -15.02 -8.18 5.73
CA THR A 103 -14.53 -7.90 4.36
C THR A 103 -15.38 -8.65 3.35
N VAL A 104 -15.85 -7.95 2.33
CA VAL A 104 -16.58 -8.53 1.20
C VAL A 104 -15.69 -8.45 -0.03
N SER A 105 -15.26 -9.61 -0.55
CA SER A 105 -14.42 -9.75 -1.74
C SER A 105 -15.27 -10.34 -2.87
N TYR A 106 -15.57 -9.53 -3.90
CA TYR A 106 -16.35 -9.93 -5.08
C TYR A 106 -15.45 -9.95 -6.31
N VAL A 107 -15.25 -11.13 -6.91
CA VAL A 107 -14.51 -11.24 -8.18
C VAL A 107 -15.47 -10.92 -9.31
N LEU A 108 -15.22 -9.86 -10.07
CA LEU A 108 -16.18 -9.33 -11.03
C LEU A 108 -16.43 -10.33 -12.17
N PRO A 109 -17.67 -10.43 -12.72
CA PRO A 109 -17.97 -11.36 -13.83
C PRO A 109 -17.14 -11.09 -15.10
N SER A 110 -16.66 -9.86 -15.28
CA SER A 110 -15.74 -9.45 -16.36
C SER A 110 -14.30 -9.94 -16.17
N SER A 111 -13.96 -10.50 -15.00
CA SER A 111 -12.60 -10.90 -14.69
C SER A 111 -12.12 -12.10 -15.51
N LYS A 112 -10.82 -12.11 -15.83
CA LYS A 112 -10.15 -13.21 -16.54
C LYS A 112 -9.46 -14.17 -15.59
N GLY A 113 -9.07 -13.70 -14.41
CA GLY A 113 -8.39 -14.47 -13.37
C GLY A 113 -9.32 -14.88 -12.25
N HIS A 114 -8.74 -15.56 -11.26
CA HIS A 114 -9.40 -15.98 -10.04
C HIS A 114 -8.49 -15.64 -8.85
N THR A 115 -9.05 -15.40 -7.67
CA THR A 115 -8.27 -15.27 -6.43
C THR A 115 -8.30 -16.58 -5.66
N LEU A 116 -7.29 -16.81 -4.83
CA LEU A 116 -7.31 -17.77 -3.75
C LEU A 116 -7.32 -17.02 -2.43
N HIS A 117 -7.81 -17.70 -1.39
CA HIS A 117 -7.56 -17.33 0.00
C HIS A 117 -7.22 -18.56 0.84
N GLU A 118 -6.42 -18.36 1.88
CA GLU A 118 -6.08 -19.35 2.89
C GLU A 118 -5.95 -18.66 4.25
N ASP A 119 -6.63 -19.21 5.27
CA ASP A 119 -6.57 -18.70 6.64
C ASP A 119 -5.75 -19.60 7.58
N PHE A 120 -5.44 -19.07 8.76
CA PHE A 120 -4.70 -19.79 9.80
C PHE A 120 -5.47 -20.96 10.46
N LEU A 121 -6.78 -21.08 10.22
CA LEU A 121 -7.60 -22.23 10.66
C LEU A 121 -7.52 -23.39 9.66
N GLY A 122 -6.95 -23.15 8.47
CA GLY A 122 -6.85 -24.11 7.39
C GLY A 122 -8.04 -24.07 6.42
N ASN A 123 -8.92 -23.07 6.53
CA ASN A 123 -9.93 -22.80 5.51
C ASN A 123 -9.21 -22.30 4.25
N LYS A 124 -9.60 -22.86 3.10
CA LYS A 124 -9.05 -22.46 1.79
C LYS A 124 -10.16 -22.43 0.77
N GLY A 125 -10.06 -21.49 -0.16
CA GLY A 125 -10.96 -21.44 -1.30
C GLY A 125 -10.36 -20.70 -2.48
N GLU A 126 -11.10 -20.79 -3.57
CA GLU A 126 -10.85 -20.14 -4.84
C GLU A 126 -12.09 -19.31 -5.15
N LEU A 127 -11.97 -18.04 -5.52
CA LEU A 127 -13.08 -17.21 -5.97
C LEU A 127 -12.91 -16.94 -7.47
N ARG A 128 -13.90 -17.40 -8.25
CA ARG A 128 -13.94 -17.29 -9.71
C ARG A 128 -14.74 -16.05 -10.14
N PRO A 129 -14.67 -15.63 -11.42
CA PRO A 129 -15.50 -14.54 -11.93
C PRO A 129 -16.99 -14.75 -11.60
N GLY A 130 -17.58 -13.80 -10.88
CA GLY A 130 -18.95 -13.84 -10.37
C GLY A 130 -19.12 -14.43 -8.96
N ASP A 131 -18.08 -15.00 -8.35
CA ASP A 131 -18.11 -15.48 -6.96
C ASP A 131 -17.91 -14.33 -5.96
N LEU A 132 -18.63 -14.39 -4.84
CA LEU A 132 -18.50 -13.45 -3.72
C LEU A 132 -18.17 -14.19 -2.42
N GLN A 133 -17.23 -13.64 -1.66
CA GLN A 133 -16.96 -14.02 -0.28
C GLN A 133 -17.31 -12.88 0.67
N TRP A 134 -17.99 -13.21 1.78
CA TRP A 134 -18.26 -12.34 2.90
C TRP A 134 -17.61 -12.94 4.15
N MET A 135 -16.51 -12.32 4.60
CA MET A 135 -15.74 -12.77 5.76
C MET A 135 -16.00 -11.85 6.95
N SER A 136 -16.61 -12.38 8.01
CA SER A 136 -16.65 -11.70 9.31
C SER A 136 -15.33 -11.96 10.02
N ALA A 137 -14.47 -10.95 10.20
CA ALA A 137 -13.19 -11.13 10.88
C ALA A 137 -13.34 -11.29 12.40
N GLY A 138 -14.40 -10.68 12.96
CA GLY A 138 -14.73 -10.78 14.38
C GLY A 138 -13.53 -10.50 15.28
N ARG A 139 -13.28 -11.40 16.25
CA ARG A 139 -12.18 -11.33 17.23
C ARG A 139 -10.76 -11.45 16.64
N GLY A 140 -10.62 -11.70 15.35
CA GLY A 140 -9.32 -11.85 14.70
C GLY A 140 -9.30 -13.00 13.71
N ILE A 141 -8.91 -12.70 12.49
CA ILE A 141 -8.48 -13.69 11.49
C ILE A 141 -7.13 -13.27 10.91
N MET A 142 -6.31 -14.25 10.53
CA MET A 142 -5.05 -14.07 9.79
C MET A 142 -5.18 -14.89 8.51
N HIS A 143 -5.10 -14.25 7.35
CA HIS A 143 -5.31 -14.91 6.07
C HIS A 143 -4.47 -14.29 4.94
N SER A 144 -4.34 -15.00 3.84
CA SER A 144 -3.79 -14.49 2.58
C SER A 144 -4.88 -14.44 1.52
N GLU A 145 -4.79 -13.48 0.59
CA GLU A 145 -5.71 -13.32 -0.55
C GLU A 145 -4.89 -12.98 -1.80
N GLY A 146 -4.97 -13.76 -2.89
CA GLY A 146 -4.22 -13.39 -4.09
C GLY A 146 -4.38 -14.31 -5.31
N PRO A 147 -3.97 -13.86 -6.50
CA PRO A 147 -3.96 -14.67 -7.71
C PRO A 147 -2.97 -15.84 -7.60
N LYS A 148 -3.37 -17.03 -8.04
CA LYS A 148 -2.47 -18.20 -8.16
C LYS A 148 -1.71 -18.26 -9.49
N ILE A 149 -2.15 -17.46 -10.46
CA ILE A 149 -1.71 -17.52 -11.85
C ILE A 149 -1.41 -16.09 -12.35
N GLU A 150 -0.68 -15.99 -13.46
CA GLU A 150 -0.33 -14.71 -14.08
C GLU A 150 -1.52 -13.96 -14.69
N VAL A 151 -2.68 -14.63 -14.85
CA VAL A 151 -3.90 -14.02 -15.39
C VAL A 151 -4.51 -13.07 -14.34
N PRO A 152 -4.68 -11.77 -14.63
CA PRO A 152 -5.17 -10.82 -13.65
C PRO A 152 -6.61 -11.12 -13.19
N ALA A 153 -6.80 -11.25 -11.88
CA ALA A 153 -8.10 -11.18 -11.23
C ALA A 153 -8.54 -9.72 -11.10
N HIS A 154 -9.85 -9.46 -11.16
CA HIS A 154 -10.46 -8.13 -11.10
C HIS A 154 -11.53 -8.20 -10.03
N VAL A 155 -11.31 -7.48 -8.94
CA VAL A 155 -11.93 -7.73 -7.63
C VAL A 155 -12.41 -6.41 -7.04
N LEU A 156 -13.62 -6.39 -6.49
CA LEU A 156 -14.11 -5.31 -5.64
C LEU A 156 -14.05 -5.76 -4.18
N GLN A 157 -13.35 -5.02 -3.33
CA GLN A 157 -13.21 -5.31 -1.90
C GLN A 157 -13.83 -4.18 -1.06
N LEU A 158 -14.88 -4.49 -0.31
CA LEU A 158 -15.59 -3.59 0.61
C LEU A 158 -15.27 -4.00 2.07
N TRP A 159 -15.04 -3.02 2.95
CA TRP A 159 -14.95 -3.25 4.40
C TRP A 159 -16.18 -2.67 5.12
N ILE A 160 -16.86 -3.49 5.93
CA ILE A 160 -18.08 -3.13 6.66
C ILE A 160 -17.80 -3.23 8.17
N ASN A 161 -17.99 -2.15 8.90
CA ASN A 161 -17.77 -2.10 10.34
C ASN A 161 -18.75 -3.02 11.10
N LEU A 162 -18.29 -3.64 12.19
CA LEU A 162 -19.16 -4.37 13.13
C LEU A 162 -19.55 -3.48 14.31
N LEU A 163 -20.79 -3.62 14.77
CA LEU A 163 -21.26 -3.15 16.08
C LEU A 163 -20.31 -3.60 17.19
N LYS A 164 -20.08 -2.77 18.22
CA LYS A 164 -19.21 -3.05 19.38
C LYS A 164 -19.46 -4.42 19.99
N ALA A 165 -20.74 -4.78 20.15
CA ALA A 165 -21.17 -6.07 20.69
C ALA A 165 -20.85 -7.28 19.79
N ARG A 166 -20.56 -7.07 18.50
CA ARG A 166 -20.24 -8.09 17.50
C ARG A 166 -18.76 -8.10 17.10
N LYS A 167 -17.96 -7.09 17.44
CA LYS A 167 -16.51 -7.04 17.12
C LYS A 167 -15.67 -8.22 17.62
N MET A 168 -16.18 -9.02 18.57
CA MET A 168 -15.48 -10.16 19.16
C MET A 168 -16.16 -11.52 18.90
N ILE A 169 -17.02 -11.63 17.88
CA ILE A 169 -17.53 -12.93 17.42
C ILE A 169 -16.42 -13.84 16.88
N GLU A 170 -16.69 -15.13 16.77
CA GLU A 170 -15.83 -16.07 16.04
C GLU A 170 -15.74 -15.66 14.56
N PRO A 171 -14.56 -15.76 13.92
CA PRO A 171 -14.45 -15.48 12.49
C PRO A 171 -15.23 -16.52 11.68
N ARG A 172 -15.89 -16.08 10.61
CA ARG A 172 -16.70 -16.93 9.73
C ARG A 172 -16.68 -16.44 8.28
N TYR A 173 -16.89 -17.37 7.36
CA TYR A 173 -17.05 -17.09 5.93
C TYR A 173 -18.46 -17.44 5.47
N GLN A 174 -18.97 -16.67 4.51
CA GLN A 174 -20.11 -17.01 3.66
C GLN A 174 -19.65 -16.84 2.21
N GLU A 175 -19.73 -17.89 1.41
CA GLU A 175 -19.33 -17.86 0.00
C GLU A 175 -20.51 -18.17 -0.91
N ILE A 176 -20.74 -17.29 -1.88
CA ILE A 176 -21.76 -17.45 -2.91
C ILE A 176 -21.07 -17.63 -4.24
N ARG A 177 -21.25 -18.82 -4.82
CA ARG A 177 -20.78 -19.14 -6.17
C ARG A 177 -21.64 -18.44 -7.21
N SER A 178 -21.06 -18.00 -8.32
CA SER A 178 -21.78 -17.29 -9.38
C SER A 178 -23.03 -18.05 -9.85
N GLU A 179 -22.90 -19.35 -10.05
CA GLU A 179 -23.99 -20.29 -10.41
C GLU A 179 -25.12 -20.43 -9.37
N SER A 180 -24.88 -20.00 -8.13
CA SER A 180 -25.82 -20.03 -7.01
C SER A 180 -26.28 -18.64 -6.56
N ALA A 181 -25.75 -17.57 -7.15
CA ALA A 181 -26.15 -16.21 -6.82
C ALA A 181 -27.62 -15.98 -7.24
N PRO A 182 -28.47 -15.31 -6.42
CA PRO A 182 -29.84 -15.02 -6.83
C PRO A 182 -29.89 -13.94 -7.91
N HIS A 183 -30.11 -14.36 -9.16
CA HIS A 183 -30.50 -13.47 -10.24
C HIS A 183 -32.00 -13.14 -10.16
N ALA A 184 -32.32 -11.87 -10.37
CA ALA A 184 -33.65 -11.29 -10.35
C ALA A 184 -33.79 -10.28 -11.50
N PHE A 185 -35.00 -10.08 -12.00
CA PHE A 185 -35.27 -9.17 -13.12
C PHE A 185 -36.49 -8.31 -12.80
N ASN A 186 -36.49 -7.05 -13.26
CA ASN A 186 -37.68 -6.23 -13.25
C ASN A 186 -38.73 -6.75 -14.27
N ASP A 187 -39.95 -6.19 -14.23
CA ASP A 187 -41.11 -6.71 -14.97
C ASP A 187 -40.90 -6.80 -16.49
N ASP A 188 -40.19 -5.85 -17.09
CA ASP A 188 -39.87 -5.83 -18.53
C ASP A 188 -38.52 -6.48 -18.88
N LYS A 189 -37.78 -6.96 -17.88
CA LYS A 189 -36.43 -7.53 -17.98
C LYS A 189 -35.38 -6.58 -18.58
N SER A 190 -35.61 -5.27 -18.52
CA SER A 190 -34.61 -4.26 -18.91
C SER A 190 -33.50 -4.08 -17.85
N VAL A 191 -33.73 -4.54 -16.61
CA VAL A 191 -32.76 -4.52 -15.51
C VAL A 191 -32.65 -5.89 -14.84
N GLU A 192 -31.42 -6.36 -14.69
CA GLU A 192 -31.04 -7.55 -13.92
C GLU A 192 -30.41 -7.13 -12.59
N ALA A 193 -30.67 -7.91 -11.53
CA ALA A 193 -30.08 -7.74 -10.20
C ALA A 193 -29.52 -9.07 -9.71
N ILE A 194 -28.23 -9.09 -9.36
CA ILE A 194 -27.57 -10.20 -8.66
C ILE A 194 -27.55 -9.83 -7.17
N VAL A 195 -28.41 -10.47 -6.38
CA VAL A 195 -28.73 -10.06 -5.01
C VAL A 195 -27.92 -10.90 -4.01
N PHE A 196 -26.80 -10.37 -3.51
CA PHE A 196 -25.98 -11.06 -2.51
C PHE A 196 -26.51 -10.81 -1.09
N ALA A 197 -26.77 -9.56 -0.75
CA ALA A 197 -27.40 -9.14 0.51
C ALA A 197 -28.51 -8.12 0.24
N GLY A 198 -29.61 -8.18 0.99
CA GLY A 198 -30.80 -7.34 0.75
C GLY A 198 -31.86 -8.03 -0.14
N GLU A 199 -32.66 -7.23 -0.84
CA GLU A 199 -33.76 -7.70 -1.69
C GLU A 199 -33.93 -6.81 -2.93
N ALA A 200 -34.10 -7.41 -4.10
CA ALA A 200 -34.51 -6.72 -5.34
C ALA A 200 -35.46 -7.61 -6.14
N PHE A 201 -36.46 -7.00 -6.77
CA PHE A 201 -37.46 -7.67 -7.63
C PHE A 201 -38.06 -8.97 -7.02
N GLY A 202 -38.34 -8.95 -5.72
CA GLY A 202 -38.91 -10.09 -4.97
C GLY A 202 -37.93 -11.25 -4.69
N LYS A 203 -36.64 -11.09 -4.98
CA LYS A 203 -35.56 -12.03 -4.65
C LYS A 203 -34.70 -11.47 -3.53
N ARG A 204 -34.52 -12.28 -2.48
CA ARG A 204 -33.67 -11.97 -1.32
C ARG A 204 -32.31 -12.64 -1.43
N GLY A 205 -31.26 -11.92 -1.06
CA GLY A 205 -29.91 -12.43 -1.00
C GLY A 205 -29.69 -13.40 0.18
N PRO A 206 -28.82 -14.42 0.03
CA PRO A 206 -28.61 -15.45 1.04
C PRO A 206 -27.64 -15.04 2.18
N ILE A 207 -26.93 -13.92 2.04
CA ILE A 207 -25.95 -13.48 3.05
C ILE A 207 -26.66 -13.02 4.34
N GLU A 208 -26.26 -13.61 5.46
CA GLU A 208 -26.59 -13.16 6.82
C GLU A 208 -25.61 -12.07 7.27
N THR A 209 -26.02 -10.81 7.18
CA THR A 209 -25.21 -9.63 7.50
C THR A 209 -25.15 -9.34 8.99
N GLU A 210 -23.97 -9.02 9.54
CA GLU A 210 -23.81 -8.66 10.96
C GLU A 210 -24.24 -7.22 11.29
N ALA A 211 -24.02 -6.30 10.36
CA ALA A 211 -24.61 -4.97 10.32
C ALA A 211 -25.61 -4.92 9.17
N THR A 212 -26.81 -4.35 9.38
CA THR A 212 -27.90 -4.31 8.38
C THR A 212 -27.39 -3.71 7.05
N THR A 213 -27.13 -4.56 6.05
CA THR A 213 -26.47 -4.18 4.81
C THR A 213 -27.14 -4.79 3.59
N THR A 214 -27.11 -4.06 2.48
CA THR A 214 -27.49 -4.50 1.14
C THR A 214 -26.27 -4.43 0.23
N TYR A 215 -26.15 -5.39 -0.67
CA TYR A 215 -25.07 -5.48 -1.65
C TYR A 215 -25.64 -6.16 -2.89
N ILE A 216 -25.89 -5.37 -3.93
CA ILE A 216 -26.62 -5.80 -5.14
C ILE A 216 -25.88 -5.32 -6.38
N HIS A 217 -25.56 -6.24 -7.29
CA HIS A 217 -25.02 -5.88 -8.60
C HIS A 217 -26.19 -5.69 -9.58
N PHE A 218 -26.39 -4.46 -10.05
CA PHE A 218 -27.39 -4.15 -11.07
C PHE A 218 -26.75 -4.02 -12.45
N ILE A 219 -27.40 -4.64 -13.44
CA ILE A 219 -27.04 -4.58 -14.86
C ILE A 219 -28.24 -4.01 -15.61
N LEU A 220 -28.13 -2.77 -16.07
CA LEU A 220 -29.17 -2.07 -16.82
C LEU A 220 -28.85 -2.16 -18.32
N ASN A 221 -29.81 -2.64 -19.12
CA ASN A 221 -29.73 -2.58 -20.58
C ASN A 221 -29.71 -1.12 -21.07
N ALA A 222 -29.22 -0.88 -22.29
CA ALA A 222 -29.19 0.46 -22.87
C ALA A 222 -30.59 1.11 -22.89
N GLY A 223 -30.67 2.35 -22.42
CA GLY A 223 -31.92 3.12 -22.22
C GLY A 223 -32.80 2.68 -21.05
N ALA A 224 -32.46 1.61 -20.32
CA ALA A 224 -33.22 1.14 -19.17
C ALA A 224 -33.12 2.11 -17.97
N LYS A 225 -34.09 1.99 -17.06
CA LYS A 225 -34.14 2.74 -15.80
C LYS A 225 -34.33 1.79 -14.62
N LEU A 226 -33.71 2.14 -13.50
CA LEU A 226 -33.91 1.48 -12.22
C LEU A 226 -34.43 2.49 -11.22
N GLU A 227 -35.54 2.15 -10.58
CA GLU A 227 -35.98 2.72 -9.31
C GLU A 227 -35.92 1.60 -8.27
N HIS A 228 -35.04 1.74 -7.29
CA HIS A 228 -34.87 0.75 -6.22
C HIS A 228 -35.03 1.41 -4.83
N PRO A 229 -35.91 0.88 -3.96
CA PRO A 229 -36.22 1.50 -2.68
C PRO A 229 -35.13 1.22 -1.63
N VAL A 230 -34.67 2.28 -0.96
CA VAL A 230 -33.62 2.23 0.05
C VAL A 230 -34.19 2.70 1.39
N PRO A 231 -33.93 1.99 2.51
CA PRO A 231 -34.38 2.43 3.83
C PRO A 231 -33.84 3.82 4.18
N PRO A 232 -34.68 4.82 4.53
CA PRO A 232 -34.23 6.20 4.77
C PRO A 232 -33.22 6.37 5.92
N SER A 233 -33.09 5.39 6.81
CA SER A 233 -32.06 5.37 7.86
C SER A 233 -30.66 5.06 7.33
N HIS A 234 -30.55 4.33 6.22
CA HIS A 234 -29.27 3.83 5.69
C HIS A 234 -28.38 4.95 5.16
N ASN A 235 -27.06 4.78 5.24
CA ASN A 235 -26.14 5.41 4.30
C ASN A 235 -26.14 4.58 3.02
N ALA A 236 -26.16 5.24 1.87
CA ALA A 236 -26.27 4.58 0.57
C ALA A 236 -25.31 5.21 -0.45
N PHE A 237 -24.71 4.35 -1.28
CA PHE A 237 -23.93 4.78 -2.43
C PHE A 237 -24.02 3.77 -3.57
N VAL A 238 -23.76 4.26 -4.78
CA VAL A 238 -23.64 3.45 -6.00
C VAL A 238 -22.19 3.48 -6.46
N TYR A 239 -21.63 2.32 -6.77
CA TYR A 239 -20.33 2.19 -7.42
C TYR A 239 -20.48 1.82 -8.89
N THR A 240 -20.01 2.66 -9.81
CA THR A 240 -20.08 2.38 -11.25
C THR A 240 -18.92 1.49 -11.68
N LEU A 241 -19.21 0.29 -12.15
CA LEU A 241 -18.21 -0.63 -12.71
C LEU A 241 -17.90 -0.31 -14.17
N ASN A 242 -18.95 -0.13 -14.98
CA ASN A 242 -18.81 0.01 -16.43
C ASN A 242 -20.03 0.70 -17.06
N GLY A 243 -19.86 1.24 -18.26
CA GLY A 243 -20.91 1.92 -19.01
C GLY A 243 -21.07 3.39 -18.64
N THR A 244 -22.04 4.03 -19.28
CA THR A 244 -22.42 5.43 -19.02
C THR A 244 -23.91 5.54 -18.70
N GLY A 245 -24.29 6.61 -18.02
CA GLY A 245 -25.67 6.82 -17.60
C GLY A 245 -25.82 8.01 -16.68
N LYS A 246 -26.88 8.01 -15.89
CA LYS A 246 -27.13 8.99 -14.83
C LYS A 246 -27.58 8.31 -13.54
N CYS A 247 -27.13 8.86 -12.42
CA CYS A 247 -27.74 8.66 -11.12
C CYS A 247 -28.52 9.93 -10.81
N VAL A 248 -29.80 9.79 -10.51
CA VAL A 248 -30.76 10.91 -10.43
C VAL A 248 -30.69 11.76 -11.70
N ASP A 249 -30.13 12.96 -11.63
CA ASP A 249 -29.93 13.91 -12.73
C ASP A 249 -28.47 13.99 -13.21
N LYS A 250 -27.50 13.52 -12.41
CA LYS A 250 -26.06 13.69 -12.66
C LYS A 250 -25.49 12.56 -13.53
N PRO A 251 -24.63 12.88 -14.52
CA PRO A 251 -23.94 11.87 -15.30
C PRO A 251 -22.97 11.08 -14.42
N ILE A 252 -22.79 9.81 -14.75
CA ILE A 252 -21.90 8.88 -14.05
C ILE A 252 -20.86 8.32 -15.01
N GLN A 253 -19.68 8.01 -14.49
CA GLN A 253 -18.59 7.35 -15.23
C GLN A 253 -18.12 6.11 -14.47
N PRO A 254 -17.46 5.14 -15.13
CA PRO A 254 -16.79 4.02 -14.47
C PRO A 254 -15.80 4.48 -13.37
N HIS A 255 -15.58 3.62 -12.38
CA HIS A 255 -14.67 3.86 -11.25
C HIS A 255 -15.06 5.11 -10.42
N GLN A 256 -16.34 5.21 -10.08
CA GLN A 256 -16.88 6.31 -9.26
C GLN A 256 -17.82 5.81 -8.16
N SER A 257 -17.72 6.39 -6.96
CA SER A 257 -18.71 6.24 -5.88
C SER A 257 -19.61 7.48 -5.82
N ILE A 258 -20.92 7.27 -5.86
CA ILE A 258 -21.92 8.34 -5.79
C ILE A 258 -22.68 8.17 -4.48
N VAL A 259 -22.47 9.09 -3.54
CA VAL A 259 -23.05 9.05 -2.20
C VAL A 259 -24.36 9.85 -2.16
N LEU A 260 -25.43 9.20 -1.71
CA LEU A 260 -26.79 9.71 -1.72
C LEU A 260 -27.18 10.36 -0.39
N GLU A 261 -28.08 11.35 -0.43
CA GLU A 261 -28.66 11.97 0.76
C GLU A 261 -29.72 11.07 1.39
N LYS A 262 -29.82 11.06 2.72
CA LYS A 262 -30.86 10.34 3.48
C LYS A 262 -32.26 10.98 3.43
N LYS A 263 -32.56 11.77 2.39
CA LYS A 263 -33.81 12.52 2.27
C LYS A 263 -34.82 11.92 1.30
N GLY A 264 -34.39 11.00 0.43
CA GLY A 264 -35.28 10.20 -0.40
C GLY A 264 -35.45 8.79 0.14
N ASP A 265 -36.29 8.02 -0.55
CA ASP A 265 -36.66 6.64 -0.21
C ASP A 265 -36.12 5.62 -1.23
N GLY A 266 -35.21 6.03 -2.13
CA GLY A 266 -34.59 5.12 -3.09
C GLY A 266 -33.58 5.75 -4.04
N ILE A 267 -33.00 4.89 -4.87
CA ILE A 267 -32.04 5.20 -5.94
C ILE A 267 -32.77 5.25 -7.27
N LEU A 268 -32.50 6.30 -8.05
CA LEU A 268 -32.89 6.41 -9.45
C LEU A 268 -31.64 6.31 -10.32
N LEU A 269 -31.58 5.32 -11.21
CA LEU A 269 -30.54 5.18 -12.24
C LEU A 269 -31.16 5.13 -13.64
N SER A 270 -30.41 5.59 -14.63
CA SER A 270 -30.73 5.42 -16.05
C SER A 270 -29.47 5.12 -16.85
N ALA A 271 -29.52 4.11 -17.71
CA ALA A 271 -28.44 3.80 -18.63
C ALA A 271 -28.39 4.81 -19.80
N GLY A 272 -27.21 4.97 -20.40
CA GLY A 272 -27.06 5.61 -21.71
C GLY A 272 -27.80 4.84 -22.81
N ILE A 273 -27.96 5.45 -23.98
CA ILE A 273 -28.72 4.83 -25.09
C ILE A 273 -27.90 3.82 -25.90
N ASP A 274 -26.57 3.88 -25.79
CA ASP A 274 -25.63 3.12 -26.63
C ASP A 274 -25.08 1.87 -25.93
N ASP A 275 -24.85 1.93 -24.61
CA ASP A 275 -24.19 0.90 -23.81
C ASP A 275 -25.02 0.46 -22.60
N LYS A 276 -24.80 -0.78 -22.13
CA LYS A 276 -25.28 -1.23 -20.81
C LYS A 276 -24.57 -0.47 -19.69
N LEU A 277 -25.24 -0.33 -18.54
CA LEU A 277 -24.70 0.26 -17.32
C LEU A 277 -24.60 -0.82 -16.23
N GLU A 278 -23.41 -0.99 -15.66
CA GLU A 278 -23.12 -1.97 -14.60
C GLU A 278 -22.71 -1.24 -13.32
N VAL A 279 -23.44 -1.48 -12.24
CA VAL A 279 -23.20 -0.83 -10.94
C VAL A 279 -23.34 -1.80 -9.77
N ILE A 280 -22.64 -1.54 -8.67
CA ILE A 280 -22.94 -2.14 -7.37
C ILE A 280 -23.67 -1.11 -6.50
N GLU A 281 -24.87 -1.43 -6.08
CA GLU A 281 -25.57 -0.71 -5.01
C GLU A 281 -25.13 -1.26 -3.65
N ILE A 282 -24.76 -0.34 -2.75
CA ILE A 282 -24.37 -0.67 -1.37
C ILE A 282 -25.07 0.31 -0.43
N THR A 283 -25.94 -0.22 0.44
CA THR A 283 -26.62 0.57 1.48
C THR A 283 -26.55 -0.15 2.82
N GLY A 284 -26.43 0.60 3.92
CA GLY A 284 -26.35 0.00 5.25
C GLY A 284 -26.71 0.96 6.38
N GLU A 285 -27.22 0.38 7.46
CA GLU A 285 -27.62 1.12 8.66
C GLU A 285 -26.38 1.69 9.38
N PRO A 286 -26.33 3.00 9.66
CA PRO A 286 -25.21 3.60 10.39
C PRO A 286 -25.15 3.03 11.81
N LEU A 287 -23.97 2.61 12.25
CA LEU A 287 -23.78 2.11 13.60
C LEU A 287 -23.86 3.24 14.63
N ASN A 288 -23.47 4.46 14.25
CA ASN A 288 -23.36 5.63 15.13
C ASN A 288 -22.45 5.38 16.36
N GLU A 289 -21.51 4.44 16.25
CA GLU A 289 -20.51 4.14 17.26
C GLU A 289 -19.16 4.81 16.91
N PRO A 290 -18.28 5.06 17.89
CA PRO A 290 -16.91 5.49 17.61
C PRO A 290 -16.18 4.47 16.74
N VAL A 291 -15.42 4.97 15.76
CA VAL A 291 -14.57 4.18 14.87
C VAL A 291 -13.12 4.58 15.11
N VAL A 292 -12.37 3.71 15.76
CA VAL A 292 -10.92 3.85 15.94
C VAL A 292 -10.23 2.80 15.07
N ARG A 293 -9.33 3.23 14.20
CA ARG A 293 -8.66 2.38 13.21
C ARG A 293 -7.15 2.45 13.38
N HIS A 294 -6.53 1.29 13.44
CA HIS A 294 -5.09 1.12 13.31
C HIS A 294 -4.85 -0.01 12.30
N ASP A 295 -4.67 0.36 11.03
CA ASP A 295 -4.51 -0.51 9.87
C ASP A 295 -5.48 -1.72 9.78
N PRO A 296 -5.11 -2.98 10.16
CA PRO A 296 -5.99 -4.15 10.09
C PRO A 296 -7.01 -4.25 11.24
N PHE A 297 -7.00 -3.32 12.19
CA PHE A 297 -7.84 -3.38 13.39
C PHE A 297 -8.76 -2.17 13.45
N VAL A 298 -10.07 -2.41 13.56
CA VAL A 298 -11.08 -1.35 13.70
C VAL A 298 -11.96 -1.63 14.91
N MET A 299 -11.72 -0.89 15.99
CA MET A 299 -12.41 -1.02 17.28
C MET A 299 -13.17 0.27 17.62
N ASN A 300 -13.70 0.40 18.83
CA ASN A 300 -14.44 1.59 19.28
C ASN A 300 -13.61 2.48 20.23
N SER A 301 -12.34 2.16 20.46
CA SER A 301 -11.43 2.94 21.31
C SER A 301 -9.97 2.64 21.00
N GLU A 302 -9.08 3.56 21.34
CA GLU A 302 -7.61 3.37 21.27
C GLU A 302 -7.16 2.16 22.10
N GLU A 303 -7.74 1.98 23.28
CA GLU A 303 -7.40 0.88 24.20
C GLU A 303 -7.76 -0.50 23.63
N GLU A 304 -8.95 -0.64 23.01
CA GLU A 304 -9.33 -1.88 22.32
C GLU A 304 -8.45 -2.16 21.10
N THR A 305 -7.99 -1.10 20.43
CA THR A 305 -7.12 -1.21 19.25
C THR A 305 -5.69 -1.58 19.65
N ARG A 306 -5.17 -1.00 20.73
CA ARG A 306 -3.92 -1.39 21.40
C ARG A 306 -3.96 -2.85 21.86
N GLN A 307 -5.08 -3.30 22.43
CA GLN A 307 -5.27 -4.70 22.81
C GLN A 307 -5.31 -5.63 21.58
N ALA A 308 -5.87 -5.19 20.45
CA ALA A 308 -5.85 -5.98 19.20
C ALA A 308 -4.43 -6.19 18.66
N LEU A 309 -3.62 -5.13 18.66
CA LEU A 309 -2.20 -5.14 18.35
C LEU A 309 -1.44 -6.11 19.29
N GLU A 310 -1.67 -6.05 20.59
CA GLU A 310 -1.02 -6.93 21.58
C GLU A 310 -1.43 -8.40 21.46
N ASP A 311 -2.72 -8.69 21.23
CA ASP A 311 -3.22 -10.06 21.03
C ASP A 311 -2.56 -10.73 19.81
N PHE A 312 -2.48 -10.00 18.70
CA PHE A 312 -1.82 -10.46 17.47
C PHE A 312 -0.33 -10.77 17.72
N HIS A 313 0.36 -9.88 18.42
CA HIS A 313 1.76 -10.07 18.81
C HIS A 313 2.00 -11.26 19.74
N ASN A 314 1.15 -11.45 20.74
CA ASN A 314 1.27 -12.55 21.69
C ASN A 314 1.00 -13.91 21.02
N ALA A 315 0.02 -13.98 20.10
CA ALA A 315 -0.24 -15.17 19.30
C ALA A 315 0.98 -15.53 18.43
N LYS A 316 1.56 -14.53 17.75
CA LYS A 316 2.68 -14.71 16.83
C LYS A 316 3.97 -15.18 17.52
N ASN A 317 4.30 -14.61 18.68
CA ASN A 317 5.53 -14.93 19.41
C ASN A 317 5.48 -16.27 20.17
N SER A 318 4.34 -16.98 20.16
CA SER A 318 4.21 -18.29 20.79
C SER A 318 4.82 -19.41 19.91
N SER A 319 5.67 -20.25 20.48
CA SER A 319 6.44 -21.27 19.72
C SER A 319 5.63 -22.47 19.22
N ARG A 320 4.30 -22.40 19.23
CA ARG A 320 3.38 -23.49 18.82
C ARG A 320 2.80 -23.33 17.42
N THR A 321 2.83 -22.13 16.83
CA THR A 321 2.02 -21.79 15.65
C THR A 321 2.47 -22.42 14.32
N ARG A 322 3.56 -23.21 14.28
CA ARG A 322 3.90 -24.01 13.08
C ARG A 322 3.06 -25.28 12.93
N VAL A 323 2.34 -25.72 13.98
CA VAL A 323 1.35 -26.80 13.91
C VAL A 323 0.23 -26.51 14.93
N LEU A 324 -0.95 -26.09 14.44
CA LEU A 324 -2.22 -25.91 15.16
C LEU A 324 -2.34 -24.69 16.13
N GLY A 325 -3.08 -23.66 15.68
CA GLY A 325 -4.19 -23.06 16.45
C GLY A 325 -3.96 -21.75 17.24
N TYR A 326 -4.79 -20.73 16.96
CA TYR A 326 -5.28 -19.83 18.01
C TYR A 326 -6.15 -20.67 18.97
N GLN A 327 -5.59 -21.12 20.09
CA GLN A 327 -6.39 -21.63 21.21
C GLN A 327 -5.85 -21.17 22.57
N LYS A 328 -6.27 -19.96 22.98
CA LYS A 328 -6.72 -19.56 24.34
C LYS A 328 -6.72 -18.03 24.50
N LEU A 329 -7.60 -17.35 23.75
CA LEU A 329 -8.01 -15.96 24.05
C LEU A 329 -9.46 -15.91 24.56
N VAL A 330 -9.82 -16.90 25.39
CA VAL A 330 -10.96 -16.82 26.31
C VAL A 330 -10.54 -17.45 27.65
N THR A 331 -10.19 -16.62 28.62
CA THR A 331 -10.37 -16.96 30.03
C THR A 331 -10.77 -15.69 30.76
N VAL A 332 -12.08 -15.45 30.78
CA VAL A 332 -12.81 -14.54 31.68
C VAL A 332 -12.46 -13.05 31.54
N ALA A 333 -13.27 -12.35 30.73
CA ALA A 333 -13.67 -11.00 31.11
C ALA A 333 -14.57 -11.07 32.36
N SER A 334 -14.37 -10.14 33.30
CA SER A 334 -15.11 -9.99 34.58
C SER A 334 -15.04 -11.17 35.58
N VAL A 335 -14.21 -11.02 36.61
CA VAL A 335 -14.67 -10.86 38.01
C VAL A 335 -13.65 -9.99 38.77
N SER A 336 -14.09 -8.87 39.35
CA SER A 336 -13.41 -8.23 40.48
C SER A 336 -14.23 -8.55 41.74
N PRO A 337 -13.61 -9.04 42.82
CA PRO A 337 -13.44 -8.11 43.94
C PRO A 337 -12.08 -8.18 44.65
N ARG A 338 -11.94 -7.27 45.61
CA ARG A 338 -10.75 -6.91 46.39
C ARG A 338 -10.10 -8.06 47.18
N ALA A 339 -8.80 -7.84 47.42
CA ALA A 339 -7.87 -8.55 48.29
C ALA A 339 -8.38 -9.07 49.66
N GLY A 340 -7.78 -10.15 50.16
CA GLY A 340 -7.82 -10.58 51.57
C GLY A 340 -7.39 -12.03 51.80
N GLY A 341 -6.11 -12.27 52.16
CA GLY A 341 -5.48 -13.60 52.16
C GLY A 341 -5.87 -14.62 53.25
N GLY A 342 -5.23 -15.81 53.21
CA GLY A 342 -5.27 -16.77 54.33
C GLY A 342 -5.04 -18.26 54.00
N TYR A 343 -3.83 -18.76 54.23
CA TYR A 343 -3.44 -20.10 54.75
C TYR A 343 -4.08 -21.45 54.27
N ALA A 344 -3.17 -22.33 53.81
CA ALA A 344 -2.92 -23.72 54.30
C ALA A 344 -3.54 -25.01 53.66
N LYS A 345 -2.61 -25.95 53.39
CA LYS A 345 -2.64 -27.44 53.51
C LYS A 345 -3.49 -28.36 52.57
N GLN A 346 -2.74 -29.08 51.71
CA GLN A 346 -2.49 -30.56 51.72
C GLN A 346 -3.64 -31.58 51.48
N LEU A 347 -3.30 -32.66 50.74
CA LEU A 347 -4.13 -33.85 50.36
C LEU A 347 -5.18 -33.56 49.26
N GLY A 348 -5.61 -34.48 48.38
CA GLY A 348 -5.18 -35.87 48.12
C GLY A 348 -6.27 -36.67 47.35
N LEU A 349 -5.89 -37.40 46.29
CA LEU A 349 -6.68 -38.35 45.47
C LEU A 349 -7.89 -37.87 44.61
N ALA A 350 -7.78 -38.22 43.32
CA ALA A 350 -8.77 -38.86 42.42
C ALA A 350 -10.27 -38.48 42.43
N SER A 351 -10.77 -38.13 41.24
CA SER A 351 -11.96 -38.79 40.63
C SER A 351 -11.98 -38.62 39.11
N MET A 352 -12.21 -39.72 38.39
CA MET A 352 -12.59 -39.70 36.98
C MET A 352 -14.08 -39.37 36.85
N ILE A 353 -14.47 -38.54 35.88
CA ILE A 353 -15.74 -38.70 35.16
C ILE A 353 -15.43 -38.56 33.67
N ALA A 354 -15.73 -39.61 32.91
CA ALA A 354 -15.75 -39.57 31.45
C ALA A 354 -17.15 -39.19 30.97
N VAL A 355 -17.24 -38.45 29.87
CA VAL A 355 -18.49 -38.31 29.11
C VAL A 355 -18.22 -38.87 27.71
N LEU A 356 -18.93 -39.95 27.38
CA LEU A 356 -19.01 -40.49 26.03
C LEU A 356 -19.85 -39.57 25.15
N VAL A 357 -19.45 -39.42 23.89
CA VAL A 357 -20.39 -39.20 22.78
C VAL A 357 -20.06 -40.24 21.70
N GLU A 358 -21.08 -40.95 21.27
CA GLU A 358 -20.98 -42.05 20.32
C GLU A 358 -20.59 -41.57 18.92
N THR A 359 -19.75 -42.35 18.23
CA THR A 359 -19.74 -42.37 16.76
C THR A 359 -19.95 -43.82 16.33
N ARG A 360 -20.91 -44.04 15.42
CA ARG A 360 -21.29 -45.39 14.98
C ARG A 360 -20.31 -45.92 13.92
N ASP A 361 -20.10 -47.23 13.98
CA ASP A 361 -19.25 -47.97 13.06
C ASP A 361 -19.68 -47.86 11.58
N VAL A 362 -18.69 -47.65 10.71
CA VAL A 362 -18.55 -48.44 9.47
C VAL A 362 -17.07 -48.80 9.33
N ALA A 363 -16.78 -50.10 9.25
CA ALA A 363 -15.42 -50.63 9.16
C ALA A 363 -15.16 -51.30 7.79
N MET A 364 -13.87 -51.58 7.53
CA MET A 364 -13.28 -52.41 6.45
C MET A 364 -12.76 -51.66 5.21
N PRO A 365 -11.65 -52.11 4.58
CA PRO A 365 -10.46 -52.69 5.23
C PRO A 365 -9.12 -52.14 4.66
N ILE A 366 -8.03 -52.62 5.27
CA ILE A 366 -6.62 -52.23 5.06
C ILE A 366 -6.10 -52.62 3.66
N SER A 367 -5.28 -51.74 3.05
CA SER A 367 -4.24 -52.14 2.09
C SER A 367 -2.89 -51.48 2.43
N LEU A 368 -1.85 -52.30 2.65
CA LEU A 368 -0.49 -51.81 2.92
C LEU A 368 0.12 -51.16 1.67
N PHE A 369 0.80 -50.02 1.84
CA PHE A 369 2.01 -49.73 1.07
C PHE A 369 3.10 -49.13 1.98
N GLN A 370 4.24 -49.82 2.04
CA GLN A 370 5.42 -49.33 2.76
C GLN A 370 6.23 -48.40 1.85
N TYR A 371 6.66 -47.24 2.35
CA TYR A 371 7.85 -46.57 1.84
C TYR A 371 8.80 -46.23 2.98
N LYS A 372 10.06 -46.69 2.84
CA LYS A 372 11.15 -46.44 3.79
C LYS A 372 11.78 -45.09 3.49
N PHE A 373 12.03 -44.29 4.52
CA PHE A 373 13.12 -43.30 4.50
C PHE A 373 14.05 -43.52 5.69
N GLN A 374 15.34 -43.72 5.40
CA GLN A 374 16.38 -43.88 6.42
C GLN A 374 16.88 -42.50 6.88
N VAL A 375 16.84 -42.23 8.18
CA VAL A 375 17.58 -41.12 8.78
C VAL A 375 18.89 -41.65 9.34
N LYS A 376 20.02 -41.32 8.68
CA LYS A 376 21.35 -41.59 9.23
C LYS A 376 21.68 -40.57 10.33
N ARG A 377 21.70 -41.01 11.59
CA ARG A 377 22.37 -40.28 12.68
C ARG A 377 23.89 -40.38 12.51
N LYS A 378 24.60 -39.27 12.68
CA LYS A 378 26.01 -39.24 13.10
C LYS A 378 26.09 -38.36 14.35
N ALA A 379 26.81 -38.82 15.36
CA ALA A 379 26.99 -38.12 16.63
C ALA A 379 28.44 -38.29 17.11
N THR A 380 29.02 -37.19 17.59
CA THR A 380 30.28 -37.06 18.34
C THR A 380 30.12 -35.76 19.16
N HIS A 381 29.99 -35.76 20.49
CA HIS A 381 31.09 -35.89 21.49
C HIS A 381 32.18 -34.83 21.25
N HIS A 382 32.64 -33.99 22.19
CA HIS A 382 32.54 -33.86 23.67
C HIS A 382 32.98 -32.40 24.05
N PRO A 383 33.23 -32.00 25.32
CA PRO A 383 32.45 -32.15 26.57
C PRO A 383 32.24 -30.77 27.29
N ALA A 384 31.64 -30.77 28.48
CA ALA A 384 31.53 -29.60 29.36
C ALA A 384 32.51 -29.66 30.56
N CYS A 385 32.82 -28.52 31.21
CA CYS A 385 32.59 -28.31 32.66
C CYS A 385 33.24 -27.03 33.28
N LEU A 386 32.48 -26.35 34.16
CA LEU A 386 32.91 -25.68 35.43
C LEU A 386 33.81 -24.41 35.32
N ILE A 387 33.83 -23.40 36.23
CA ILE A 387 33.34 -23.29 37.63
C ILE A 387 33.13 -21.82 38.13
N THR A 388 32.22 -21.62 39.10
CA THR A 388 32.03 -20.52 40.12
C THR A 388 31.92 -18.99 39.83
N ARG A 389 30.78 -18.42 40.29
CA ARG A 389 30.55 -17.26 41.21
C ARG A 389 31.63 -16.16 41.44
N SER A 390 31.18 -14.90 41.39
CA SER A 390 31.35 -13.90 42.49
C SER A 390 30.28 -12.78 42.43
N THR A 391 30.17 -11.94 43.46
CA THR A 391 29.05 -11.02 43.75
C THR A 391 29.45 -9.55 43.91
N ASN A 392 28.50 -8.64 43.65
CA ASN A 392 28.35 -7.25 44.17
C ASN A 392 29.53 -6.27 44.09
N HIS A 393 29.33 -5.11 43.44
CA HIS A 393 28.96 -3.87 44.16
C HIS A 393 28.63 -2.69 43.23
N ASN A 394 27.65 -1.88 43.66
CA ASN A 394 27.45 -0.48 43.24
C ASN A 394 28.42 0.42 44.05
N PRO A 395 28.80 1.63 43.59
CA PRO A 395 27.98 2.78 43.97
C PRO A 395 27.88 3.95 42.97
N THR A 396 27.07 4.90 43.39
CA THR A 396 26.50 6.07 42.73
C THR A 396 27.29 7.39 42.88
N VAL A 397 27.08 8.28 41.90
CA VAL A 397 26.72 9.73 42.04
C VAL A 397 27.78 10.86 42.07
N SER A 398 27.36 11.94 41.36
CA SER A 398 27.65 13.39 41.48
C SER A 398 28.94 14.04 40.95
N THR A 399 28.73 14.91 39.95
CA THR A 399 29.15 16.34 39.85
C THR A 399 30.63 16.72 40.09
N ALA A 400 31.27 17.60 39.32
CA ALA A 400 30.80 18.90 38.84
C ALA A 400 31.82 19.52 37.84
N GLY A 401 31.54 20.72 37.33
CA GLY A 401 32.62 21.66 36.99
C GLY A 401 32.93 21.90 35.51
N GLN A 402 32.09 22.71 34.86
CA GLN A 402 32.49 23.87 34.05
C GLN A 402 33.82 23.85 33.25
N GLY A 403 33.72 24.09 31.94
CA GLY A 403 34.14 25.42 31.46
C GLY A 403 35.17 25.54 30.32
N VAL A 404 34.68 26.12 29.21
CA VAL A 404 35.35 27.14 28.36
C VAL A 404 36.40 26.67 27.32
N HIS A 405 36.13 27.09 26.07
CA HIS A 405 36.95 27.05 24.83
C HIS A 405 38.16 28.04 24.86
N PRO A 406 38.91 28.25 23.75
CA PRO A 406 39.66 27.32 22.88
C PRO A 406 41.13 27.82 22.75
N LEU A 407 41.72 27.78 21.54
CA LEU A 407 43.09 28.21 21.14
C LEU A 407 44.19 27.17 21.46
N SER A 408 45.23 26.94 20.65
CA SER A 408 45.54 27.36 19.26
C SER A 408 46.73 26.51 18.75
N HIS A 409 46.93 26.38 17.42
CA HIS A 409 48.14 25.75 16.86
C HIS A 409 49.43 26.47 17.33
N PRO A 410 50.57 25.74 17.34
CA PRO A 410 51.57 26.00 16.31
C PRO A 410 52.19 24.73 15.69
N SER A 411 53.13 24.95 14.78
CA SER A 411 53.69 24.00 13.82
C SER A 411 55.13 23.55 14.13
N SER A 412 55.65 22.66 13.25
CA SER A 412 57.05 22.50 12.82
C SER A 412 57.85 21.22 13.22
N SER A 413 58.18 20.43 12.18
CA SER A 413 59.48 19.78 11.83
C SER A 413 60.33 19.02 12.86
N GLY A 414 60.85 17.82 12.49
CA GLY A 414 61.87 17.16 13.35
C GLY A 414 62.78 16.00 12.92
N LEU A 415 62.52 15.18 11.87
CA LEU A 415 63.52 14.26 11.24
C LEU A 415 64.20 13.18 12.20
N PRO A 416 65.20 12.32 11.80
CA PRO A 416 64.93 10.88 11.53
C PRO A 416 66.04 9.90 12.05
N LEU A 417 66.32 8.79 11.31
CA LEU A 417 67.30 7.67 11.47
C LEU A 417 66.74 6.38 12.13
N VAL A 418 67.11 5.13 11.75
CA VAL A 418 68.20 4.66 10.84
C VAL A 418 67.84 3.36 10.05
N ILE A 419 68.58 3.09 8.95
CA ILE A 419 68.30 2.08 7.90
C ILE A 419 69.52 1.19 7.58
N PRO A 420 69.39 -0.15 7.62
CA PRO A 420 69.81 -1.06 6.51
C PRO A 420 68.88 -2.32 6.42
N SER A 421 68.92 -3.30 5.48
CA SER A 421 69.57 -3.61 4.18
C SER A 421 68.90 -4.89 3.59
N PHE A 422 69.17 -5.47 2.39
CA PHE A 422 70.08 -5.16 1.28
C PHE A 422 69.55 -5.73 -0.08
N ALA A 423 69.53 -4.88 -1.12
CA ALA A 423 69.98 -5.06 -2.51
C ALA A 423 69.84 -6.38 -3.33
N SER A 424 69.45 -6.22 -4.60
CA SER A 424 70.32 -6.58 -5.75
C SER A 424 70.02 -5.76 -7.02
N GLN A 425 71.04 -5.62 -7.87
CA GLN A 425 71.25 -4.69 -8.98
C GLN A 425 70.32 -4.84 -10.21
N ARG A 426 70.19 -3.75 -10.99
CA ARG A 426 70.26 -3.80 -12.47
C ARG A 426 70.74 -2.49 -13.08
N THR A 427 71.42 -2.61 -14.22
CA THR A 427 72.16 -1.56 -14.94
C THR A 427 71.28 -0.75 -15.90
N SER A 428 71.71 0.47 -16.23
CA SER A 428 71.06 1.34 -17.19
C SER A 428 71.54 1.12 -18.63
N SER A 429 70.64 1.34 -19.59
CA SER A 429 70.97 1.67 -20.98
C SER A 429 69.80 2.44 -21.59
N ALA A 430 70.06 3.65 -22.09
CA ALA A 430 69.00 4.50 -22.65
C ALA A 430 68.49 3.96 -23.99
N VAL A 431 67.17 3.98 -24.18
CA VAL A 431 66.53 3.84 -25.50
C VAL A 431 65.60 5.03 -25.68
N THR A 432 65.88 5.82 -26.71
CA THR A 432 64.99 6.87 -27.20
C THR A 432 63.77 6.23 -27.88
N THR A 433 62.64 6.18 -27.18
CA THR A 433 61.33 5.92 -27.80
C THR A 433 60.59 7.22 -28.05
N SER A 434 60.26 7.44 -29.32
CA SER A 434 59.48 8.57 -29.82
C SER A 434 58.15 8.75 -29.08
N SER A 435 57.66 10.01 -29.07
CA SER A 435 56.29 10.35 -28.72
C SER A 435 55.27 9.48 -29.47
N LEU A 436 54.79 8.43 -28.80
CA LEU A 436 53.53 7.80 -29.15
C LEU A 436 52.45 8.76 -28.67
N LYS A 437 51.91 9.56 -29.59
CA LYS A 437 50.62 10.20 -29.38
C LYS A 437 49.65 9.09 -28.97
N SER A 438 49.12 9.18 -27.76
CA SER A 438 48.02 8.33 -27.33
C SER A 438 46.92 8.41 -28.39
N ILE A 439 46.60 7.28 -29.01
CA ILE A 439 45.40 7.17 -29.83
C ILE A 439 44.26 7.20 -28.82
N SER A 440 43.70 8.38 -28.60
CA SER A 440 42.49 8.56 -27.79
C SER A 440 41.41 7.64 -28.36
N LYS A 441 41.00 6.63 -27.59
CA LYS A 441 39.87 5.75 -27.91
C LYS A 441 38.69 6.64 -28.29
N MET A 442 38.16 6.47 -29.51
CA MET A 442 36.98 7.24 -29.92
C MET A 442 35.81 6.86 -29.01
N PHE A 443 35.15 7.86 -28.44
CA PHE A 443 34.01 7.66 -27.55
C PHE A 443 32.88 6.93 -28.28
N THR A 444 32.53 5.75 -27.80
CA THR A 444 31.45 4.91 -28.33
C THR A 444 30.23 5.08 -27.42
N PRO A 445 29.21 5.87 -27.81
CA PRO A 445 28.06 6.09 -26.95
C PRO A 445 27.26 4.80 -26.73
N ARG A 446 26.71 4.67 -25.51
CA ARG A 446 25.69 3.66 -25.20
C ARG A 446 24.42 3.96 -25.99
N LEU A 447 23.75 2.92 -26.49
CA LEU A 447 22.47 3.05 -27.18
C LEU A 447 21.32 3.23 -26.17
N ILE A 448 20.17 3.71 -26.64
CA ILE A 448 18.97 3.86 -25.81
C ILE A 448 18.28 2.49 -25.67
N ALA A 449 18.24 1.95 -24.45
CA ALA A 449 17.49 0.74 -24.12
C ALA A 449 15.98 1.04 -23.98
N LYS A 450 15.63 2.22 -23.45
CA LYS A 450 14.23 2.63 -23.24
C LYS A 450 14.10 4.15 -23.20
N LYS A 451 13.04 4.69 -23.82
CA LYS A 451 12.69 6.11 -23.76
C LYS A 451 11.19 6.27 -23.55
N PHE A 452 10.78 7.09 -22.58
CA PHE A 452 9.37 7.33 -22.28
C PHE A 452 9.16 8.62 -21.46
N VAL A 453 8.03 9.29 -21.72
CA VAL A 453 7.55 10.42 -20.91
C VAL A 453 7.08 9.91 -19.54
N ALA A 454 7.46 10.63 -18.47
CA ALA A 454 6.95 10.47 -17.12
C ALA A 454 5.44 10.76 -17.06
N ARG A 455 4.72 10.12 -16.14
CA ARG A 455 3.25 10.20 -16.06
C ARG A 455 2.81 10.91 -14.79
N GLU A 456 1.86 11.83 -14.94
CA GLU A 456 1.28 12.55 -13.82
C GLU A 456 0.40 11.62 -12.97
N GLN A 457 0.67 11.53 -11.67
CA GLN A 457 -0.12 10.79 -10.69
C GLN A 457 -0.25 11.57 -9.38
N GLY A 458 -1.27 11.24 -8.59
CA GLY A 458 -1.45 11.80 -7.24
C GLY A 458 -0.61 11.05 -6.22
N GLU A 459 0.00 11.78 -5.29
CA GLU A 459 0.81 11.24 -4.18
C GLU A 459 0.60 12.09 -2.91
N GLY A 460 1.05 11.56 -1.76
CA GLY A 460 0.98 12.24 -0.48
C GLY A 460 -0.46 12.68 -0.13
N ALA A 461 -0.63 13.96 0.22
CA ALA A 461 -1.91 14.60 0.40
C ALA A 461 -2.04 15.79 -0.55
N GLY A 462 -2.81 15.64 -1.64
CA GLY A 462 -3.06 16.71 -2.61
C GLY A 462 -1.86 17.11 -3.48
N ALA A 463 -0.75 16.36 -3.42
CA ALA A 463 0.39 16.56 -4.31
C ALA A 463 0.19 15.81 -5.64
N ARG A 464 0.84 16.29 -6.70
CA ARG A 464 0.94 15.61 -7.99
C ARG A 464 2.39 15.57 -8.44
N VAL A 465 2.77 14.46 -9.06
CA VAL A 465 4.14 14.17 -9.50
C VAL A 465 4.14 13.54 -10.88
N HIS A 466 5.16 13.82 -11.70
CA HIS A 466 5.45 13.06 -12.91
C HIS A 466 6.38 11.90 -12.56
N ARG A 467 5.84 10.68 -12.44
CA ARG A 467 6.63 9.47 -12.13
C ARG A 467 7.21 8.84 -13.39
N SER A 468 8.49 8.48 -13.34
CA SER A 468 9.20 7.80 -14.43
C SER A 468 9.60 6.38 -14.05
N ILE A 469 10.67 6.23 -13.26
CA ILE A 469 11.04 4.98 -12.57
C ILE A 469 10.04 4.73 -11.45
N GLY A 470 9.64 3.48 -11.24
CA GLY A 470 8.57 3.08 -10.31
C GLY A 470 7.23 2.77 -11.01
N THR A 471 7.08 3.18 -12.28
CA THR A 471 5.87 2.88 -13.08
C THR A 471 5.80 1.44 -13.56
N THR A 472 4.66 1.00 -14.09
CA THR A 472 4.53 -0.29 -14.80
C THR A 472 5.45 -0.40 -16.03
N ARG A 473 5.90 0.73 -16.60
CA ARG A 473 6.84 0.74 -17.73
C ARG A 473 8.27 0.40 -17.29
N LEU A 474 8.67 0.83 -16.10
CA LEU A 474 10.01 0.61 -15.54
C LEU A 474 9.88 0.58 -14.02
N ARG A 475 9.69 -0.63 -13.45
CA ARG A 475 9.42 -0.83 -12.03
C ARG A 475 10.56 -0.36 -11.13
N ASN A 476 11.79 -0.57 -11.59
CA ASN A 476 13.04 -0.06 -11.02
C ASN A 476 14.13 -0.15 -12.11
N LEU A 477 15.30 0.39 -11.81
CA LEU A 477 16.54 0.28 -12.59
C LEU A 477 17.70 0.25 -11.58
N ASP A 478 17.96 -0.93 -11.01
CA ASP A 478 18.93 -1.16 -9.92
C ASP A 478 20.23 -0.33 -10.06
N PRO A 479 20.60 0.55 -9.10
CA PRO A 479 20.04 0.72 -7.76
C PRO A 479 18.84 1.67 -7.64
N PHE A 480 18.37 2.30 -8.72
CA PHE A 480 17.29 3.29 -8.70
C PHE A 480 15.90 2.65 -8.59
N LEU A 481 15.10 3.07 -7.62
CA LEU A 481 13.80 2.47 -7.29
C LEU A 481 12.61 3.29 -7.80
N MET A 482 12.71 4.62 -7.71
CA MET A 482 11.67 5.57 -8.11
C MET A 482 12.32 6.89 -8.52
N LEU A 483 11.76 7.58 -9.52
CA LEU A 483 12.04 8.98 -9.78
C LEU A 483 10.74 9.72 -10.11
N ASP A 484 10.44 10.71 -9.27
CA ASP A 484 9.35 11.67 -9.42
C ASP A 484 9.90 13.06 -9.70
N GLU A 485 9.26 13.78 -10.61
CA GLU A 485 9.33 15.25 -10.67
C GLU A 485 8.09 15.83 -10.01
N PHE A 486 8.28 16.64 -8.98
CA PHE A 486 7.19 17.25 -8.20
C PHE A 486 7.08 18.75 -8.51
N ASN A 487 5.85 19.26 -8.65
CA ASN A 487 5.58 20.69 -8.71
C ASN A 487 4.38 20.99 -7.79
N VAL A 488 4.66 21.23 -6.51
CA VAL A 488 3.67 21.11 -5.43
C VAL A 488 3.63 22.40 -4.61
N GLY A 489 2.42 22.91 -4.38
CA GLY A 489 2.14 24.06 -3.53
C GLY A 489 1.10 23.75 -2.48
N LEU A 490 0.97 24.63 -1.47
CA LEU A 490 0.02 24.49 -0.38
C LEU A 490 -1.45 24.44 -0.89
N PRO A 491 -2.35 23.71 -0.21
CA PRO A 491 -2.13 22.86 0.97
C PRO A 491 -1.63 21.44 0.61
N GLY A 492 -1.18 21.20 -0.62
CA GLY A 492 -0.63 19.92 -1.05
C GLY A 492 0.77 19.65 -0.48
N GLY A 493 1.14 18.39 -0.31
CA GLY A 493 2.47 17.97 0.14
C GLY A 493 2.55 16.50 0.51
N PHE A 494 3.65 16.11 1.18
CA PHE A 494 3.91 14.76 1.66
C PHE A 494 3.94 14.77 3.20
N PRO A 495 2.78 14.72 3.88
CA PRO A 495 2.72 14.70 5.34
C PRO A 495 3.33 13.41 5.92
N ASP A 496 3.39 13.34 7.24
CA ASP A 496 3.95 12.28 8.07
C ASP A 496 3.87 10.87 7.43
N HIS A 497 5.02 10.39 6.95
CA HIS A 497 5.15 9.09 6.30
C HIS A 497 6.51 8.44 6.63
N PRO A 498 6.59 7.10 6.72
CA PRO A 498 7.82 6.41 7.05
C PRO A 498 8.66 6.09 5.81
N HIS A 499 9.94 5.72 6.01
CA HIS A 499 10.79 5.01 5.04
C HIS A 499 11.72 4.00 5.72
N ARG A 500 12.09 2.91 5.04
CA ARG A 500 13.18 1.99 5.45
C ARG A 500 13.83 1.28 4.25
N GLY A 501 15.15 1.13 4.31
CA GLY A 501 15.90 0.17 3.47
C GLY A 501 16.38 0.69 2.11
N PHE A 502 16.27 1.99 1.88
CA PHE A 502 16.78 2.73 0.72
C PHE A 502 17.10 4.17 1.17
N GLU A 503 17.67 4.97 0.27
CA GLU A 503 17.94 6.40 0.41
C GLU A 503 16.94 7.23 -0.40
N THR A 504 16.57 8.41 0.08
CA THR A 504 15.78 9.40 -0.68
C THR A 504 16.60 10.64 -0.94
N VAL A 505 16.54 11.14 -2.17
CA VAL A 505 17.25 12.34 -2.61
C VAL A 505 16.25 13.36 -3.10
N THR A 506 16.09 14.44 -2.33
CA THR A 506 15.17 15.55 -2.59
C THR A 506 15.97 16.71 -3.17
N TYR A 507 15.77 17.03 -4.44
CA TYR A 507 16.45 18.15 -5.13
C TYR A 507 15.44 19.21 -5.54
N VAL A 508 15.48 20.40 -4.91
CA VAL A 508 14.65 21.53 -5.35
C VAL A 508 15.36 22.19 -6.54
N LEU A 509 14.69 22.29 -7.68
CA LEU A 509 15.34 22.69 -8.92
C LEU A 509 15.84 24.15 -8.86
N PRO A 510 16.98 24.47 -9.52
CA PRO A 510 17.54 25.83 -9.59
C PRO A 510 16.58 26.91 -10.14
N THR A 511 15.55 26.48 -10.87
CA THR A 511 14.49 27.27 -11.51
C THR A 511 13.21 27.34 -10.69
N SER A 512 13.11 26.59 -9.58
CA SER A 512 11.98 26.64 -8.66
C SER A 512 11.78 28.05 -8.11
N LYS A 513 10.51 28.43 -7.95
CA LYS A 513 10.13 29.69 -7.28
C LYS A 513 9.67 29.45 -5.84
N GLY A 514 9.34 28.21 -5.50
CA GLY A 514 8.94 27.78 -4.17
C GLY A 514 10.03 26.98 -3.45
N HIS A 515 9.88 26.87 -2.13
CA HIS A 515 10.79 26.18 -1.22
C HIS A 515 10.09 24.94 -0.62
N MET A 516 10.85 23.92 -0.24
CA MET A 516 10.36 22.79 0.57
C MET A 516 10.84 22.92 2.02
N CYS A 517 10.05 22.44 2.96
CA CYS A 517 10.47 22.18 4.34
C CYS A 517 10.33 20.70 4.65
N HIS A 518 11.19 20.19 5.52
CA HIS A 518 11.10 18.84 6.05
C HIS A 518 11.22 18.84 7.58
N GLU A 519 10.67 17.80 8.19
CA GLU A 519 10.64 17.58 9.64
C GLU A 519 10.57 16.08 9.93
N ASP A 520 11.41 15.57 10.83
CA ASP A 520 11.41 14.16 11.23
C ASP A 520 11.14 13.91 12.73
N PHE A 521 10.91 12.64 13.05
CA PHE A 521 10.69 12.13 14.41
C PHE A 521 11.94 11.99 15.30
N LEU A 522 13.12 12.36 14.79
CA LEU A 522 14.37 12.49 15.57
C LEU A 522 14.61 13.96 15.97
N GLY A 523 13.81 14.89 15.43
CA GLY A 523 13.89 16.33 15.68
C GLY A 523 14.66 17.12 14.62
N ASN A 524 15.11 16.49 13.53
CA ASN A 524 15.74 17.18 12.41
C ASN A 524 14.67 17.96 11.64
N LYS A 525 14.93 19.25 11.37
CA LYS A 525 14.06 20.12 10.55
C LYS A 525 14.92 21.01 9.66
N GLY A 526 14.44 21.32 8.46
CA GLY A 526 15.16 22.19 7.53
C GLY A 526 14.29 22.77 6.41
N GLU A 527 14.93 23.53 5.54
CA GLU A 527 14.33 24.21 4.39
C GLU A 527 15.25 24.07 3.18
N LEU A 528 14.72 23.50 2.10
CA LEU A 528 15.42 23.36 0.82
C LEU A 528 14.96 24.48 -0.13
N ARG A 529 15.91 25.31 -0.54
CA ARG A 529 15.70 26.45 -1.43
C ARG A 529 16.03 26.07 -2.89
N PRO A 530 15.70 26.91 -3.88
CA PRO A 530 15.96 26.62 -5.31
C PRO A 530 17.44 26.34 -5.63
N GLY A 531 17.76 25.06 -5.83
CA GLY A 531 19.11 24.53 -6.09
C GLY A 531 19.75 23.76 -4.93
N ASP A 532 19.09 23.68 -3.76
CA ASP A 532 19.53 22.87 -2.63
C ASP A 532 19.12 21.40 -2.79
N LEU A 533 19.93 20.49 -2.25
CA LEU A 533 19.69 19.05 -2.25
C LEU A 533 19.79 18.47 -0.83
N GLN A 534 18.84 17.61 -0.48
CA GLN A 534 18.92 16.71 0.67
C GLN A 534 19.15 15.28 0.18
N TRP A 535 20.12 14.59 0.77
CA TRP A 535 20.31 13.15 0.66
C TRP A 535 20.05 12.53 2.03
N MET A 536 18.87 11.92 2.19
CA MET A 536 18.48 11.22 3.41
C MET A 536 18.73 9.73 3.25
N THR A 537 19.39 9.14 4.25
CA THR A 537 19.55 7.70 4.40
C THR A 537 18.66 7.24 5.58
N PRO A 538 17.38 6.85 5.36
CA PRO A 538 16.51 6.28 6.39
C PRO A 538 17.12 5.13 7.22
N GLY A 539 18.00 4.33 6.62
CA GLY A 539 18.58 3.16 7.29
C GLY A 539 17.50 2.27 7.91
N LYS A 540 17.63 1.97 9.21
CA LYS A 540 16.69 1.18 10.03
C LYS A 540 15.29 1.80 10.21
N GLY A 541 15.04 3.03 9.78
CA GLY A 541 13.72 3.64 9.85
C GLY A 541 13.76 5.13 10.11
N ILE A 542 12.96 5.87 9.35
CA ILE A 542 12.64 7.28 9.61
C ILE A 542 11.14 7.48 9.47
N MET A 543 10.54 8.39 10.23
CA MET A 543 9.24 8.97 9.90
C MET A 543 9.39 10.48 9.80
N HIS A 544 8.94 11.03 8.67
CA HIS A 544 9.17 12.43 8.31
C HIS A 544 8.02 13.03 7.49
N ALA A 545 8.03 14.34 7.32
CA ALA A 545 7.13 15.06 6.42
C ALA A 545 7.95 15.97 5.48
N GLU A 546 7.51 16.13 4.24
CA GLU A 546 8.10 17.02 3.22
C GLU A 546 6.97 17.89 2.63
N MET A 547 6.94 19.17 3.01
CA MET A 547 5.82 20.09 2.70
C MET A 547 6.32 21.36 2.01
N PRO A 548 5.60 21.91 1.02
CA PRO A 548 5.90 23.24 0.49
C PRO A 548 5.89 24.30 1.59
N LYS A 549 6.89 25.17 1.58
CA LYS A 549 7.07 26.24 2.58
C LYS A 549 6.44 27.57 2.16
N SER A 550 6.17 27.73 0.87
CA SER A 550 5.75 28.97 0.23
C SER A 550 4.40 28.84 -0.48
N GLU A 551 3.68 29.95 -0.62
CA GLU A 551 2.47 30.07 -1.46
C GLU A 551 2.73 29.73 -2.93
N VAL A 552 3.96 29.96 -3.40
CA VAL A 552 4.39 29.56 -4.75
C VAL A 552 4.82 28.08 -4.71
N PRO A 553 4.36 27.24 -5.65
CA PRO A 553 4.77 25.84 -5.73
C PRO A 553 6.29 25.64 -5.80
N ALA A 554 6.77 24.64 -5.08
CA ALA A 554 8.14 24.15 -5.18
C ALA A 554 8.24 23.13 -6.31
N HIS A 555 9.21 23.32 -7.19
CA HIS A 555 9.51 22.43 -8.32
C HIS A 555 10.81 21.68 -8.05
N GLY A 556 10.80 20.36 -8.14
CA GLY A 556 11.93 19.53 -7.74
C GLY A 556 11.84 18.08 -8.19
N LEU A 557 12.80 17.29 -7.76
CA LEU A 557 12.92 15.86 -8.05
C LEU A 557 13.04 15.06 -6.75
N GLN A 558 12.36 13.92 -6.68
CA GLN A 558 12.50 12.91 -5.64
C GLN A 558 13.04 11.62 -6.25
N LEU A 559 14.26 11.23 -5.90
CA LEU A 559 14.88 9.98 -6.36
C LEU A 559 15.02 9.01 -5.18
N TRP A 560 14.66 7.74 -5.38
CA TRP A 560 14.91 6.67 -4.41
C TRP A 560 16.04 5.76 -4.90
N ILE A 561 17.03 5.53 -4.04
CA ILE A 561 18.22 4.72 -4.34
C ILE A 561 18.29 3.56 -3.33
N ASN A 562 18.26 2.33 -3.82
CA ASN A 562 18.32 1.12 -3.01
C ASN A 562 19.60 1.08 -2.17
N LEU A 563 19.49 0.67 -0.91
CA LEU A 563 20.65 0.39 -0.07
C LEU A 563 21.08 -1.08 -0.24
N PRO A 564 22.39 -1.39 -0.27
CA PRO A 564 22.88 -2.75 -0.10
C PRO A 564 22.28 -3.39 1.16
N ARG A 565 21.97 -4.69 1.14
CA ARG A 565 21.33 -5.40 2.26
C ARG A 565 22.08 -5.25 3.58
N SER A 566 23.41 -5.17 3.53
CA SER A 566 24.29 -4.92 4.69
C SER A 566 24.15 -3.51 5.28
N ARG A 567 23.62 -2.54 4.53
CA ARG A 567 23.42 -1.14 4.91
C ARG A 567 21.98 -0.82 5.30
N ARG A 568 20.98 -1.63 4.96
CA ARG A 568 19.55 -1.35 5.22
C ARG A 568 19.14 -1.12 6.68
N MET A 569 19.97 -1.49 7.65
CA MET A 569 19.70 -1.36 9.09
C MET A 569 20.70 -0.45 9.82
N ILE A 570 21.43 0.42 9.11
CA ILE A 570 22.26 1.47 9.74
C ILE A 570 21.40 2.54 10.42
N GLU A 571 22.03 3.36 11.27
CA GLU A 571 21.37 4.54 11.85
C GLU A 571 20.98 5.55 10.75
N PRO A 572 19.85 6.27 10.89
CA PRO A 572 19.46 7.29 9.93
C PRO A 572 20.48 8.44 9.86
N LYS A 573 20.71 8.98 8.66
CA LYS A 573 21.58 10.16 8.46
C LYS A 573 21.08 11.07 7.34
N TYR A 574 21.52 12.32 7.36
CA TYR A 574 21.24 13.34 6.35
C TYR A 574 22.55 13.94 5.83
N GLN A 575 22.57 14.31 4.55
CA GLN A 575 23.56 15.18 3.94
C GLN A 575 22.82 16.27 3.17
N GLU A 576 22.87 17.50 3.64
CA GLU A 576 22.23 18.66 3.01
C GLU A 576 23.29 19.55 2.38
N ILE A 577 23.16 19.78 1.07
CA ILE A 577 24.11 20.54 0.26
C ILE A 577 23.37 21.74 -0.32
N SER A 578 23.80 22.94 0.04
CA SER A 578 23.22 24.16 -0.51
C SER A 578 23.75 24.46 -1.91
N ARG A 579 22.96 25.17 -2.70
CA ARG A 579 23.37 25.67 -4.02
C ARG A 579 24.68 26.46 -3.99
N ASP A 580 24.92 27.22 -2.92
CA ASP A 580 26.13 28.05 -2.78
C ASP A 580 27.40 27.23 -2.49
N THR A 581 27.25 25.96 -2.07
CA THR A 581 28.36 25.08 -1.66
C THR A 581 28.59 23.88 -2.58
N VAL A 582 27.58 23.47 -3.37
CA VAL A 582 27.75 22.39 -4.35
C VAL A 582 28.79 22.78 -5.44
N PRO A 583 29.66 21.86 -5.87
CA PRO A 583 30.61 22.11 -6.95
C PRO A 583 29.92 22.33 -8.30
N HIS A 584 30.03 23.56 -8.82
CA HIS A 584 29.78 23.87 -10.23
C HIS A 584 31.05 23.62 -11.04
N ALA A 585 30.95 22.76 -12.06
CA ALA A 585 32.02 22.36 -12.97
C ALA A 585 31.67 22.77 -14.40
N PHE A 586 32.68 23.11 -15.20
CA PHE A 586 32.49 23.55 -16.59
C PHE A 586 33.45 22.79 -17.51
N ASN A 587 33.01 22.49 -18.73
CA ASN A 587 33.90 22.01 -19.77
C ASN A 587 34.84 23.13 -20.27
N GLU A 588 35.80 22.79 -21.13
CA GLU A 588 36.91 23.70 -21.53
C GLU A 588 36.44 25.03 -22.13
N ASP A 589 35.39 25.01 -22.97
CA ASP A 589 34.83 26.20 -23.62
C ASP A 589 33.67 26.85 -22.84
N LYS A 590 33.29 26.27 -21.69
CA LYS A 590 32.15 26.66 -20.85
C LYS A 590 30.79 26.63 -21.57
N SER A 591 30.67 25.86 -22.65
CA SER A 591 29.37 25.60 -23.28
C SER A 591 28.48 24.66 -22.44
N ILE A 592 29.06 23.94 -21.48
CA ILE A 592 28.37 22.99 -20.60
C ILE A 592 28.73 23.27 -19.13
N GLU A 593 27.70 23.38 -18.30
CA GLU A 593 27.80 23.44 -16.84
C GLU A 593 27.30 22.13 -16.22
N ALA A 594 27.95 21.68 -15.15
CA ALA A 594 27.61 20.49 -14.40
C ALA A 594 27.61 20.81 -12.89
N ILE A 595 26.46 20.67 -12.24
CA ILE A 595 26.34 20.71 -10.77
C ILE A 595 26.54 19.27 -10.28
N VAL A 596 27.65 19.05 -9.56
CA VAL A 596 28.12 17.71 -9.19
C VAL A 596 27.78 17.45 -7.72
N PHE A 597 26.71 16.69 -7.48
CA PHE A 597 26.32 16.29 -6.11
C PHE A 597 27.07 15.04 -5.66
N ALA A 598 27.12 14.00 -6.52
CA ALA A 598 27.87 12.77 -6.29
C ALA A 598 28.61 12.34 -7.58
N GLY A 599 29.83 11.82 -7.44
CA GLY A 599 30.71 11.49 -8.56
C GLY A 599 31.77 12.58 -8.84
N GLU A 600 32.36 12.56 -10.03
CA GLU A 600 33.37 13.54 -10.46
C GLU A 600 33.18 13.92 -11.94
N VAL A 601 33.11 15.21 -12.24
CA VAL A 601 32.91 15.75 -13.60
C VAL A 601 33.81 16.97 -13.81
N PHE A 602 34.48 17.06 -14.96
CA PHE A 602 35.40 18.14 -15.32
C PHE A 602 36.42 18.49 -14.20
N GLY A 603 36.92 17.47 -13.48
CA GLY A 603 37.88 17.62 -12.37
C GLY A 603 37.29 18.18 -11.08
N LYS A 604 35.96 18.21 -10.92
CA LYS A 604 35.25 18.56 -9.68
C LYS A 604 34.50 17.35 -9.15
N ARG A 605 34.77 17.00 -7.90
CA ARG A 605 34.13 15.91 -7.17
C ARG A 605 33.01 16.44 -6.29
N GLY A 606 31.85 15.78 -6.35
CA GLY A 606 30.69 16.11 -5.51
C GLY A 606 30.90 15.75 -4.04
N PRO A 607 30.27 16.47 -3.10
CA PRO A 607 30.50 16.32 -1.66
C PRO A 607 29.75 15.15 -1.02
N ILE A 608 28.76 14.54 -1.68
CA ILE A 608 27.95 13.46 -1.09
C ILE A 608 28.77 12.17 -0.94
N GLU A 609 28.76 11.61 0.27
CA GLU A 609 29.18 10.24 0.57
C GLU A 609 28.01 9.28 0.32
N THR A 610 28.10 8.47 -0.75
CA THR A 610 27.01 7.57 -1.17
C THR A 610 27.12 6.19 -0.52
N GLU A 611 25.98 5.57 -0.22
CA GLU A 611 25.95 4.21 0.37
C GLU A 611 25.97 3.07 -0.66
N ALA A 612 25.57 3.38 -1.89
CA ALA A 612 25.83 2.58 -3.09
C ALA A 612 26.77 3.36 -4.05
N PRO A 613 27.52 2.71 -4.95
CA PRO A 613 28.36 3.40 -5.93
C PRO A 613 27.50 4.11 -6.99
N VAL A 614 27.14 5.39 -6.74
CA VAL A 614 26.27 6.18 -7.63
C VAL A 614 26.84 7.57 -7.92
N THR A 615 26.42 8.17 -9.04
CA THR A 615 26.73 9.56 -9.41
C THR A 615 25.44 10.32 -9.65
N TYR A 616 25.33 11.53 -9.10
CA TYR A 616 24.21 12.46 -9.30
C TYR A 616 24.76 13.76 -9.87
N VAL A 617 24.40 14.08 -11.12
CA VAL A 617 24.86 15.29 -11.80
C VAL A 617 23.71 15.96 -12.55
N HIS A 618 23.53 17.27 -12.35
CA HIS A 618 22.65 18.10 -13.15
C HIS A 618 23.50 18.83 -14.20
N PHE A 619 23.28 18.55 -15.49
CA PHE A 619 23.94 19.22 -16.61
C PHE A 619 23.03 20.25 -17.26
N MET A 620 23.59 21.43 -17.56
CA MET A 620 22.97 22.48 -18.38
C MET A 620 23.85 22.71 -19.60
N LEU A 621 23.33 22.39 -20.79
CA LEU A 621 24.00 22.55 -22.06
C LEU A 621 23.50 23.83 -22.75
N ASN A 622 24.41 24.69 -23.17
CA ASN A 622 24.08 25.81 -24.05
C ASN A 622 23.74 25.31 -25.47
N LYS A 623 23.13 26.18 -26.29
CA LYS A 623 22.64 25.85 -27.63
C LYS A 623 23.74 25.22 -28.50
N GLY A 624 23.41 24.11 -29.17
CA GLY A 624 24.35 23.34 -30.00
C GLY A 624 25.47 22.59 -29.24
N ALA A 625 25.61 22.78 -27.92
CA ALA A 625 26.68 22.14 -27.14
C ALA A 625 26.51 20.62 -27.08
N LYS A 626 27.63 19.90 -27.09
CA LYS A 626 27.70 18.43 -27.16
C LYS A 626 28.44 17.87 -25.95
N LEU A 627 27.74 17.06 -25.14
CA LEU A 627 28.28 16.35 -23.99
C LEU A 627 28.61 14.90 -24.34
N GLU A 628 29.88 14.53 -24.24
CA GLU A 628 30.30 13.13 -24.11
C GLU A 628 30.61 12.89 -22.62
N TYR A 629 29.78 12.13 -21.93
CA TYR A 629 29.92 11.84 -20.50
C TYR A 629 30.29 10.37 -20.30
N PRO A 630 31.56 10.06 -19.94
CA PRO A 630 32.02 8.69 -19.66
C PRO A 630 31.36 8.11 -18.41
N ILE A 631 31.05 6.81 -18.45
CA ILE A 631 30.34 6.10 -17.38
C ILE A 631 31.01 4.74 -17.15
N PRO A 632 31.27 4.33 -15.88
CA PRO A 632 31.84 3.03 -15.58
C PRO A 632 31.07 1.89 -16.27
N GLU A 633 31.78 0.93 -16.87
CA GLU A 633 31.17 -0.17 -17.64
C GLU A 633 30.19 -1.01 -16.79
N THR A 634 30.35 -1.05 -15.46
CA THR A 634 29.45 -1.74 -14.52
C THR A 634 28.21 -0.94 -14.12
N HIS A 635 28.13 0.36 -14.39
CA HIS A 635 27.00 1.18 -13.98
C HIS A 635 25.83 1.12 -14.97
N HIS A 636 24.60 0.93 -14.46
CA HIS A 636 23.40 1.38 -15.14
C HIS A 636 23.38 2.91 -15.22
N VAL A 637 22.68 3.45 -16.22
CA VAL A 637 22.49 4.90 -16.37
C VAL A 637 21.11 5.22 -16.92
N PHE A 638 20.54 6.31 -16.42
CA PHE A 638 19.45 7.00 -17.08
C PHE A 638 19.68 8.52 -17.13
N VAL A 639 19.04 9.15 -18.09
CA VAL A 639 18.96 10.61 -18.27
C VAL A 639 17.51 11.01 -18.05
N TYR A 640 17.28 12.07 -17.25
CA TYR A 640 15.96 12.68 -17.08
C TYR A 640 15.99 14.11 -17.63
N ALA A 641 15.10 14.42 -18.57
CA ALA A 641 15.01 15.73 -19.21
C ALA A 641 14.13 16.67 -18.39
N VAL A 642 14.73 17.75 -17.87
CA VAL A 642 14.05 18.73 -17.01
C VAL A 642 13.45 19.84 -17.86
N THR A 643 14.28 20.54 -18.64
CA THR A 643 13.82 21.61 -19.56
C THR A 643 14.62 21.61 -20.87
N GLY A 644 14.08 22.31 -21.87
CA GLY A 644 14.74 22.52 -23.16
C GLY A 644 14.63 21.32 -24.10
N THR A 645 15.41 21.36 -25.19
CA THR A 645 15.34 20.42 -26.31
C THR A 645 16.72 20.07 -26.88
N GLY A 646 16.83 18.87 -27.43
CA GLY A 646 18.10 18.33 -27.91
C GLY A 646 18.00 16.86 -28.30
N LYS A 647 19.11 16.13 -28.23
CA LYS A 647 19.24 14.73 -28.64
C LYS A 647 20.06 13.90 -27.65
N CYS A 648 19.67 12.64 -27.48
CA CYS A 648 20.47 11.60 -26.86
C CYS A 648 20.84 10.60 -27.96
N VAL A 649 22.14 10.43 -28.21
CA VAL A 649 22.66 9.78 -29.43
C VAL A 649 22.05 10.44 -30.68
N ASP A 650 21.14 9.78 -31.39
CA ASP A 650 20.43 10.25 -32.59
C ASP A 650 18.94 10.54 -32.35
N HIS A 651 18.40 10.20 -31.18
CA HIS A 651 16.99 10.41 -30.82
C HIS A 651 16.77 11.78 -30.17
N SER A 652 15.70 12.49 -30.56
CA SER A 652 15.30 13.74 -29.91
C SER A 652 14.90 13.53 -28.45
N ILE A 653 15.11 14.55 -27.62
CA ILE A 653 14.72 14.65 -26.21
C ILE A 653 13.69 15.76 -26.07
N GLN A 654 12.66 15.52 -25.26
CA GLN A 654 11.67 16.50 -24.81
C GLN A 654 11.62 16.53 -23.26
N PRO A 655 11.12 17.61 -22.63
CA PRO A 655 10.94 17.67 -21.18
C PRO A 655 10.09 16.52 -20.63
N HIS A 656 10.35 16.15 -19.37
CA HIS A 656 9.73 15.06 -18.64
C HIS A 656 10.00 13.65 -19.21
N GLU A 657 10.96 13.48 -20.12
CA GLU A 657 11.36 12.17 -20.62
C GLU A 657 12.46 11.53 -19.78
N ALA A 658 12.27 10.25 -19.44
CA ALA A 658 13.29 9.36 -18.93
C ALA A 658 13.87 8.51 -20.07
N ILE A 659 15.20 8.48 -20.15
CA ILE A 659 15.97 7.77 -21.18
C ILE A 659 16.94 6.83 -20.46
N VAL A 660 16.69 5.53 -20.54
CA VAL A 660 17.56 4.48 -20.01
C VAL A 660 18.49 4.00 -21.13
N MET A 661 19.78 3.91 -20.83
CA MET A 661 20.78 3.44 -21.80
C MET A 661 21.06 1.95 -21.63
N GLU A 662 21.59 1.33 -22.69
CA GLU A 662 22.21 0.01 -22.60
C GLU A 662 23.51 0.05 -21.78
N MET A 663 23.96 -1.11 -21.30
CA MET A 663 25.25 -1.25 -20.60
C MET A 663 26.45 -1.10 -21.54
N LYS A 664 26.31 -1.43 -22.82
CA LYS A 664 27.41 -1.48 -23.77
C LYS A 664 27.73 -0.10 -24.34
N GLY A 665 28.90 0.43 -23.99
CA GLY A 665 29.44 1.68 -24.52
C GLY A 665 30.15 2.50 -23.44
N ASP A 666 30.94 3.48 -23.86
CA ASP A 666 31.81 4.29 -23.00
C ASP A 666 31.01 5.26 -22.10
N GLY A 667 29.76 5.59 -22.46
CA GLY A 667 28.90 6.46 -21.66
C GLY A 667 27.75 7.07 -22.45
N VAL A 668 27.26 8.23 -22.02
CA VAL A 668 26.16 8.96 -22.66
C VAL A 668 26.68 10.03 -23.62
N LEU A 669 26.04 10.16 -24.79
CA LEU A 669 26.17 11.29 -25.70
C LEU A 669 24.88 12.11 -25.69
N LEU A 670 24.97 13.39 -25.29
CA LEU A 670 23.88 14.37 -25.42
C LEU A 670 24.31 15.54 -26.30
N GLN A 671 23.35 16.18 -26.96
CA GLN A 671 23.55 17.43 -27.67
C GLN A 671 22.33 18.33 -27.50
N ALA A 672 22.50 19.60 -27.14
CA ALA A 672 21.42 20.59 -27.17
C ALA A 672 21.10 20.98 -28.62
N ASP A 673 19.84 21.30 -28.93
CA ASP A 673 19.49 21.78 -30.27
C ASP A 673 20.12 23.16 -30.56
N GLU A 674 20.35 23.48 -31.83
CA GLU A 674 21.00 24.75 -32.25
C GLU A 674 20.26 26.01 -31.79
N ASN A 675 18.96 25.89 -31.52
CA ASN A 675 18.08 27.01 -31.18
C ASN A 675 17.66 27.05 -29.71
N ASP A 676 17.99 26.05 -28.89
CA ASP A 676 17.49 25.90 -27.51
C ASP A 676 18.56 25.35 -26.57
N LYS A 677 18.38 25.52 -25.26
CA LYS A 677 19.23 24.87 -24.26
C LYS A 677 18.71 23.45 -23.98
N LEU A 678 19.50 22.66 -23.26
CA LEU A 678 19.06 21.37 -22.72
C LEU A 678 19.50 21.24 -21.25
N GLU A 679 18.54 21.02 -20.34
CA GLU A 679 18.77 20.77 -18.92
C GLU A 679 18.36 19.34 -18.57
N VAL A 680 19.30 18.55 -18.06
CA VAL A 680 19.11 17.13 -17.75
C VAL A 680 19.74 16.74 -16.42
N ILE A 681 19.14 15.77 -15.74
CA ILE A 681 19.83 15.00 -14.70
C ILE A 681 20.40 13.74 -15.34
N VAL A 682 21.66 13.42 -15.07
CA VAL A 682 22.29 12.16 -15.44
C VAL A 682 22.64 11.39 -14.17
N MET A 683 22.03 10.23 -14.03
CA MET A 683 22.20 9.33 -12.90
C MET A 683 22.90 8.06 -13.36
N THR A 684 23.95 7.66 -12.65
CA THR A 684 24.63 6.38 -12.91
C THR A 684 24.82 5.63 -11.60
N GLY A 685 24.74 4.31 -11.63
CA GLY A 685 24.87 3.49 -10.42
C GLY A 685 25.26 2.05 -10.73
N GLU A 686 26.18 1.50 -9.96
CA GLU A 686 26.48 0.07 -9.98
C GLU A 686 25.25 -0.70 -9.46
N PRO A 687 24.70 -1.67 -10.21
CA PRO A 687 23.59 -2.49 -9.74
C PRO A 687 24.05 -3.29 -8.52
N LEU A 688 23.16 -3.43 -7.53
CA LEU A 688 23.44 -4.21 -6.34
C LEU A 688 23.34 -5.71 -6.60
N GLU A 689 22.61 -6.12 -7.66
CA GLU A 689 22.31 -7.51 -8.00
C GLU A 689 21.60 -8.29 -6.86
N GLU A 690 21.00 -7.54 -5.92
CA GLU A 690 20.25 -8.07 -4.79
C GLU A 690 18.74 -8.10 -5.07
N PRO A 691 17.98 -9.06 -4.51
CA PRO A 691 16.52 -9.03 -4.58
C PRO A 691 15.94 -7.72 -4.02
N VAL A 692 14.98 -7.15 -4.76
CA VAL A 692 14.22 -5.96 -4.38
C VAL A 692 12.77 -6.38 -4.10
N VAL A 693 12.38 -6.38 -2.82
CA VAL A 693 11.00 -6.56 -2.38
C VAL A 693 10.54 -5.24 -1.80
N GLN A 694 9.69 -4.53 -2.56
CA GLN A 694 9.10 -3.26 -2.17
C GLN A 694 7.67 -3.46 -1.67
N TYR A 695 7.28 -2.72 -0.63
CA TYR A 695 5.89 -2.57 -0.22
C TYR A 695 5.68 -1.14 0.28
N GLY A 696 5.18 -0.28 -0.62
CA GLY A 696 5.02 1.15 -0.37
C GLY A 696 6.32 1.81 0.15
N PRO A 697 6.35 2.33 1.38
CA PRO A 697 7.50 3.02 1.99
C PRO A 697 8.67 2.12 2.41
N PHE A 698 8.59 0.80 2.22
CA PHE A 698 9.59 -0.15 2.70
C PHE A 698 10.19 -0.95 1.55
N VAL A 699 11.52 -1.05 1.48
CA VAL A 699 12.23 -1.82 0.45
C VAL A 699 13.30 -2.68 1.11
N MET A 700 13.13 -4.00 1.04
CA MET A 700 14.03 -4.99 1.66
C MET A 700 14.35 -6.10 0.64
N SER A 701 15.11 -7.14 1.04
CA SER A 701 15.47 -8.25 0.13
C SER A 701 14.51 -9.45 0.20
N THR A 702 13.65 -9.52 1.21
CA THR A 702 12.70 -10.65 1.33
C THR A 702 11.34 -10.19 1.83
N GLY A 703 10.30 -10.96 1.53
CA GLY A 703 8.96 -10.76 2.11
C GLY A 703 8.95 -10.87 3.63
N GLU A 704 9.85 -11.66 4.23
CA GLU A 704 10.02 -11.75 5.68
C GLU A 704 10.59 -10.46 6.28
N GLU A 705 11.59 -9.84 5.63
CA GLU A 705 12.15 -8.55 6.05
C GLU A 705 11.13 -7.40 5.89
N ILE A 706 10.28 -7.43 4.85
CA ILE A 706 9.15 -6.49 4.71
C ILE A 706 8.12 -6.70 5.82
N ARG A 707 7.72 -7.95 6.10
CA ARG A 707 6.79 -8.26 7.19
C ARG A 707 7.35 -7.83 8.55
N GLN A 708 8.65 -8.01 8.77
CA GLN A 708 9.31 -7.54 9.99
C GLN A 708 9.34 -6.00 10.07
N THR A 709 9.58 -5.33 8.95
CA THR A 709 9.56 -3.86 8.88
C THR A 709 8.19 -3.27 9.19
N TRP A 710 7.12 -3.90 8.70
CA TRP A 710 5.75 -3.54 9.08
C TRP A 710 5.48 -3.66 10.58
N GLU A 711 5.98 -4.72 11.22
CA GLU A 711 5.84 -4.92 12.67
C GLU A 711 6.73 -3.96 13.48
N ASP A 712 7.92 -3.64 12.98
CA ASP A 712 8.78 -2.64 13.60
C ASP A 712 8.13 -1.26 13.56
N PHE A 713 7.50 -0.89 12.43
CA PHE A 713 6.74 0.35 12.28
C PHE A 713 5.48 0.36 13.16
N GLN A 714 4.54 -0.60 12.97
CA GLN A 714 3.25 -0.67 13.68
C GLN A 714 3.35 -0.79 15.21
N PHE A 715 4.54 -1.08 15.75
CA PHE A 715 4.75 -1.24 17.18
C PHE A 715 5.89 -0.39 17.72
N ALA A 716 6.32 0.61 16.95
CA ALA A 716 7.36 1.58 17.30
C ALA A 716 8.64 0.93 17.88
N LYS A 717 9.33 0.14 17.04
CA LYS A 717 10.51 -0.66 17.41
C LYS A 717 11.59 -0.64 16.35
N ASN A 718 12.80 -1.03 16.73
CA ASN A 718 13.94 -1.34 15.87
C ASN A 718 14.24 -0.23 14.84
N GLY A 719 14.14 1.04 15.26
CA GLY A 719 14.29 2.23 14.42
C GLY A 719 13.03 3.07 14.26
N PHE A 720 11.85 2.60 14.67
CA PHE A 720 10.60 3.37 14.63
C PHE A 720 10.08 3.81 16.02
N GLU A 721 10.94 3.81 17.05
CA GLU A 721 10.56 4.03 18.47
C GLU A 721 9.71 5.28 18.72
N ASN A 722 9.89 6.35 17.94
CA ASN A 722 9.17 7.61 18.10
C ASN A 722 7.90 7.73 17.23
N ALA A 723 7.67 6.81 16.28
CA ALA A 723 6.71 6.99 15.19
C ALA A 723 5.28 7.30 15.67
N HIS A 724 4.75 6.52 16.62
CA HIS A 724 3.35 6.66 17.04
C HIS A 724 3.10 7.81 18.02
N SER A 725 4.16 8.36 18.62
CA SER A 725 4.08 9.49 19.57
C SER A 725 4.40 10.84 18.94
N TRP A 726 4.93 10.84 17.72
CA TRP A 726 5.31 12.04 16.98
C TRP A 726 4.27 12.39 15.93
N ALA A 727 4.05 13.67 15.74
CA ALA A 727 3.33 14.23 14.60
C ALA A 727 4.04 15.53 14.20
N SER A 728 4.26 15.75 12.90
CA SER A 728 4.98 16.92 12.44
C SER A 728 4.15 18.21 12.63
N GLU A 729 4.84 19.32 12.87
CA GLU A 729 4.22 20.66 12.83
C GLU A 729 3.84 21.08 11.42
N ILE A 730 4.53 20.57 10.40
CA ILE A 730 4.33 20.98 8.99
C ILE A 730 3.24 20.18 8.27
N GLY A 731 3.14 18.86 8.50
CA GLY A 731 2.13 17.99 7.88
C GLY A 731 0.71 18.23 8.39
N ASN A 732 0.58 18.78 9.61
CA ASN A 732 -0.70 19.19 10.19
C ASN A 732 -1.18 20.58 9.72
N ARG A 733 -0.36 21.35 8.99
CA ARG A 733 -0.76 22.65 8.43
C ARG A 733 -1.66 22.45 7.21
N ARG A 734 -2.96 22.26 7.47
CA ARG A 734 -3.96 22.87 6.61
C ARG A 734 -3.87 24.38 6.80
N CYS A 735 -3.34 25.08 5.79
CA CYS A 735 -3.61 26.50 5.60
C CYS A 735 -5.08 26.69 5.23
#